data_AF-A0A2N2EUZ3-F1
#
_entry.id   AF-A0A2N2EUZ3-F1
#
_cell.length_a   1.000
_cell.length_b   1.000
_cell.length_c   1.000
_cell.angle_alpha   90.00
_cell.angle_beta   90.00
_cell.angle_gamma   90.00
#
_symmetry.space_group_name_H-M   'P 1'
#
loop_
_entity.id
_entity.type
_entity.pdbx_description
1 polymer ?
#
loop_
_entity_poly.entity_id
_entity_poly.type
_entity_poly.pdbx_seq_one_letter_code
_entity_poly.pdbx_strand_id
1 'polypeptide(L)'
;MSLRIKKPYSLLLALLLFQCSFLRAGVGESAGNEILNANLGARAMGAGGASACFFDSLSAVQTNPAGLSYLTNPDFFSSYNQSLFNSQYAIIGFARPFPAYRAAFACSVATLQDENIELNLTNPDGSFKETKMVRAGIDYLAVLTYSQLLSEDLSFGINAKLLQSALAEQYKATAYAEDIALLIRPVGGRVLFGFSARNFGSGLKYISVEDPLQQEFVGGVSILLFNTNARKLSLMCDYVQNEEGNTNLGFEYLWRDRFALRGGYRFGYELDTFTAGFGINVKGLGIDYAFVHRGDFESSQIVSMRMKFGDMSSYGSGESYFNREMFKNAIDAWSKAPEVSPGYKKAREGINAARRYMAAEKFYKQGERFYKAGNYKDALENYEKANESIKGYKDADKKIQTLKSLFPESVRKRITETENELIAAGEIGFDVRKQKDIYSQSMDAYQRQDYKSAQDKVNLFWKTIEESYKIQSAKAIEEVEDMIIKAAGHGISIAGSKKKIAEMKTLFKDGNYKLSKVKADDMKSAVSGRTKERLKEIEGIADKESVKKTGKNMAVSNFEARAPLSASESAFITDFFRSAVVEIGFFNVVDRNNMDKILAEQGFQQMGCTTENCAVQMGKLLNVHYITIGSCGKLLSRFILTVNVVDVESGQIVFSANEDCYSEREIEKMASRIAEKIKNKFQ
;
A
#
# COMPACT_ATOMS: atom_id res chain seq x y z
N MET A 1 43.76 43.23 -5.34
CA MET A 1 43.19 41.99 -5.93
C MET A 1 41.68 42.18 -6.02
N SER A 2 41.15 42.59 -7.19
CA SER A 2 39.73 42.96 -7.32
C SER A 2 38.82 41.73 -7.35
N LEU A 3 37.89 41.64 -6.40
CA LEU A 3 36.83 40.64 -6.39
C LEU A 3 35.88 40.88 -7.59
N ARG A 4 36.05 40.13 -8.67
CA ARG A 4 35.01 40.01 -9.71
C ARG A 4 33.95 39.01 -9.23
N ILE A 5 32.94 39.51 -8.52
CA ILE A 5 31.69 38.77 -8.27
C ILE A 5 31.01 38.60 -9.63
N LYS A 6 30.73 37.35 -10.04
CA LYS A 6 30.08 37.06 -11.32
C LYS A 6 28.66 37.68 -11.32
N LYS A 7 28.29 38.35 -12.43
CA LYS A 7 27.02 39.09 -12.63
C LYS A 7 25.69 38.38 -12.28
N PRO A 8 25.51 37.04 -12.29
CA PRO A 8 24.20 36.45 -11.94
C PRO A 8 23.89 36.47 -10.44
N TYR A 9 24.89 36.55 -9.55
CA TYR A 9 24.68 36.45 -8.10
C TYR A 9 24.26 37.77 -7.45
N SER A 10 24.71 38.91 -7.99
CA SER A 10 24.30 40.24 -7.56
C SER A 10 22.83 40.53 -7.89
N LEU A 11 22.33 40.00 -9.01
CA LEU A 11 20.93 40.16 -9.42
C LEU A 11 19.99 39.32 -8.56
N LEU A 12 20.39 38.09 -8.20
CA LEU A 12 19.62 37.20 -7.32
C LEU A 12 19.53 37.75 -5.88
N LEU A 13 20.64 38.31 -5.36
CA LEU A 13 20.68 38.95 -4.04
C LEU A 13 19.79 40.20 -3.98
N ALA A 14 19.81 41.04 -5.02
CA ALA A 14 18.94 42.20 -5.13
C ALA A 14 17.46 41.83 -5.28
N LEU A 15 17.14 40.77 -6.04
CA LEU A 15 15.75 40.29 -6.21
C LEU A 15 15.18 39.71 -4.90
N LEU A 16 16.01 38.97 -4.14
CA LEU A 16 15.60 38.37 -2.86
C LEU A 16 15.40 39.41 -1.75
N LEU A 17 16.22 40.47 -1.73
CA LEU A 17 16.04 41.61 -0.83
C LEU A 17 14.79 42.43 -1.18
N PHE A 18 14.39 42.48 -2.45
CA PHE A 18 13.21 43.22 -2.91
C PHE A 18 11.88 42.46 -2.69
N GLN A 19 11.89 41.13 -2.67
CA GLN A 19 10.67 40.32 -2.51
C GLN A 19 10.27 40.02 -1.05
N CYS A 20 11.19 40.09 -0.08
CA CYS A 20 10.82 39.92 1.34
C CYS A 20 9.91 41.04 1.86
N SER A 21 9.88 42.20 1.20
CA SER A 21 9.09 43.36 1.63
C SER A 21 7.58 43.27 1.38
N PHE A 22 7.08 42.21 0.72
CA PHE A 22 5.68 42.14 0.24
C PHE A 22 4.80 41.06 0.88
N LEU A 23 5.28 40.33 1.89
CA LEU A 23 4.50 39.32 2.61
C LEU A 23 4.03 39.84 3.98
N ARG A 24 3.01 40.70 4.01
CA ARG A 24 2.31 41.04 5.26
C ARG A 24 1.14 40.05 5.46
N ALA A 25 1.37 39.02 6.27
CA ALA A 25 0.28 38.31 6.93
C ALA A 25 -0.08 39.07 8.21
N GLY A 26 -1.37 39.29 8.47
CA GLY A 26 -1.82 39.92 9.71
C GLY A 26 -1.53 38.99 10.89
N VAL A 27 -0.59 39.40 11.74
CA VAL A 27 -0.29 38.76 13.02
C VAL A 27 -1.10 39.50 14.09
N GLY A 28 -1.75 38.78 15.00
CA GLY A 28 -2.61 39.38 16.03
C GLY A 28 -1.84 40.21 17.05
N GLU A 29 -2.42 41.34 17.45
CA GLU A 29 -1.87 42.26 18.47
C GLU A 29 -1.85 41.60 19.85
N SER A 30 -0.69 41.53 20.50
CA SER A 30 -0.56 41.07 21.89
C SER A 30 0.56 41.77 22.67
N ALA A 31 0.25 42.15 23.90
CA ALA A 31 1.20 42.63 24.89
C ALA A 31 1.66 41.48 25.81
N GLY A 32 2.34 40.44 25.30
CA GLY A 32 2.61 39.26 26.16
C GLY A 32 3.80 38.37 25.80
N ASN A 33 4.86 38.50 26.60
CA ASN A 33 5.97 37.56 26.87
C ASN A 33 7.20 37.63 25.96
N GLU A 34 8.08 38.57 26.30
CA GLU A 34 9.42 38.75 25.69
C GLU A 34 10.23 37.43 25.67
N ILE A 35 10.08 36.56 26.68
CA ILE A 35 10.81 35.27 26.76
C ILE A 35 10.52 34.32 25.58
N LEU A 36 9.33 34.37 24.95
CA LEU A 36 9.00 33.50 23.81
C LEU A 36 9.77 33.88 22.54
N ASN A 37 10.02 35.18 22.36
CA ASN A 37 10.63 35.75 21.15
C ASN A 37 12.12 36.11 21.38
N ALA A 38 12.56 36.15 22.64
CA ALA A 38 13.93 36.47 22.99
C ALA A 38 14.90 35.44 22.39
N ASN A 39 15.84 35.94 21.58
CA ASN A 39 16.96 35.15 21.14
C ASN A 39 18.04 35.17 22.24
N LEU A 40 18.06 34.11 23.04
CA LEU A 40 18.91 34.03 24.23
C LEU A 40 20.34 33.55 23.91
N GLY A 41 20.69 33.32 22.65
CA GLY A 41 22.01 32.85 22.26
C GLY A 41 22.97 33.96 21.81
N ALA A 42 24.12 34.10 22.49
CA ALA A 42 25.15 35.06 22.12
C ALA A 42 25.68 34.88 20.69
N ARG A 43 25.74 33.63 20.18
CA ARG A 43 26.13 33.37 18.78
C ARG A 43 25.20 34.08 17.79
N ALA A 44 23.89 33.96 18.00
CA ALA A 44 22.89 34.51 17.09
C ALA A 44 22.79 36.03 17.26
N MET A 45 22.72 36.50 18.50
CA MET A 45 22.65 37.93 18.79
C MET A 45 23.89 38.69 18.37
N GLY A 46 25.08 38.12 18.49
CA GLY A 46 26.31 38.72 17.96
C GLY A 46 26.34 38.84 16.43
N ALA A 47 25.48 38.10 15.73
CA ALA A 47 25.31 38.13 14.27
C ALA A 47 23.99 38.83 13.86
N GLY A 48 23.57 39.85 14.60
CA GLY A 48 22.37 40.65 14.28
C GLY A 48 21.06 39.90 14.51
N GLY A 49 21.06 38.79 15.24
CA GLY A 49 19.89 37.91 15.38
C GLY A 49 19.60 37.05 14.14
N ALA A 50 20.37 37.20 13.05
CA ALA A 50 20.20 36.45 11.81
C ALA A 50 20.67 34.99 12.00
N SER A 51 19.72 34.10 12.29
CA SER A 51 19.96 32.76 12.81
C SER A 51 18.97 31.70 12.34
N ALA A 52 18.04 32.03 11.44
CA ALA A 52 17.10 31.05 10.86
C ALA A 52 17.81 29.89 10.16
N CYS A 53 19.02 30.12 9.65
CA CYS A 53 19.87 29.11 9.03
C CYS A 53 20.91 28.48 9.97
N PHE A 54 20.87 28.76 11.28
CA PHE A 54 21.79 28.12 12.20
C PHE A 54 21.47 26.63 12.31
N PHE A 55 22.52 25.83 12.36
CA PHE A 55 22.48 24.39 12.53
C PHE A 55 23.62 24.00 13.45
N ASP A 56 23.72 22.73 13.84
CA ASP A 56 24.84 22.14 14.60
C ASP A 56 24.94 22.42 16.10
N SER A 57 24.04 23.19 16.69
CA SER A 57 24.09 23.55 18.11
C SER A 57 22.69 23.60 18.70
N LEU A 58 22.56 23.26 19.98
CA LEU A 58 21.30 23.45 20.72
C LEU A 58 20.85 24.92 20.73
N SER A 59 21.79 25.87 20.67
CA SER A 59 21.44 27.30 20.54
C SER A 59 20.62 27.63 19.29
N ALA A 60 20.59 26.77 18.27
CA ALA A 60 19.77 26.94 17.07
C ALA A 60 18.28 26.64 17.32
N VAL A 61 17.95 25.86 18.35
CA VAL A 61 16.57 25.41 18.63
C VAL A 61 15.63 26.57 18.96
N GLN A 62 16.17 27.63 19.57
CA GLN A 62 15.41 28.84 19.93
C GLN A 62 14.89 29.59 18.70
N THR A 63 15.51 29.40 17.54
CA THR A 63 15.22 30.18 16.33
C THR A 63 14.71 29.27 15.21
N ASN A 64 15.35 28.12 15.00
CA ASN A 64 14.96 27.09 14.05
C ASN A 64 15.24 25.68 14.59
N PRO A 65 14.23 24.96 15.14
CA PRO A 65 14.42 23.60 15.62
C PRO A 65 14.88 22.59 14.57
N ALA A 66 14.71 22.84 13.27
CA ALA A 66 15.16 21.92 12.22
C ALA A 66 16.70 21.79 12.16
N GLY A 67 17.42 22.81 12.63
CA GLY A 67 18.88 22.81 12.69
C GLY A 67 19.49 21.76 13.62
N LEU A 68 18.69 21.23 14.56
CA LEU A 68 19.15 20.26 15.57
C LEU A 68 19.47 18.88 14.98
N SER A 69 18.80 18.47 13.90
CA SER A 69 19.06 17.19 13.21
C SER A 69 20.51 17.03 12.71
N TYR A 70 21.23 18.13 12.51
CA TYR A 70 22.64 18.15 12.09
C TYR A 70 23.63 17.97 13.25
N LEU A 71 23.15 17.90 14.49
CA LEU A 71 23.99 17.70 15.65
C LEU A 71 24.65 16.30 15.60
N THR A 72 25.98 16.23 15.66
CA THR A 72 26.75 14.97 15.62
C THR A 72 26.99 14.36 16.99
N ASN A 73 26.97 15.17 18.03
CA ASN A 73 27.40 14.86 19.39
C ASN A 73 26.36 15.40 20.39
N PRO A 74 26.14 14.78 21.56
CA PRO A 74 25.33 15.41 22.59
C PRO A 74 25.84 16.81 22.91
N ASP A 75 24.94 17.75 23.17
CA ASP A 75 25.25 19.17 23.28
C ASP A 75 24.54 19.77 24.50
N PHE A 76 25.31 20.37 25.39
CA PHE A 76 24.82 21.17 26.50
C PHE A 76 24.94 22.65 26.14
N PHE A 77 23.91 23.42 26.46
CA PHE A 77 23.90 24.85 26.23
C PHE A 77 23.39 25.58 27.47
N SER A 78 24.04 26.67 27.83
CA SER A 78 23.51 27.64 28.77
C SER A 78 23.75 29.06 28.28
N SER A 79 22.88 29.97 28.68
CA SER A 79 23.07 31.39 28.39
C SER A 79 22.51 32.24 29.51
N TYR A 80 23.13 33.40 29.70
CA TYR A 80 22.69 34.44 30.62
C TYR A 80 22.74 35.78 29.89
N ASN A 81 21.70 36.58 30.05
CA ASN A 81 21.59 37.92 29.50
C ASN A 81 21.02 38.87 30.56
N GLN A 82 21.66 40.01 30.74
CA GLN A 82 21.09 41.14 31.46
C GLN A 82 20.57 42.15 30.43
N SER A 83 19.24 42.31 30.41
CA SER A 83 18.51 43.17 29.49
C SER A 83 18.17 44.52 30.13
N LEU A 84 17.28 45.28 29.49
CA LEU A 84 16.76 46.55 29.98
C LEU A 84 16.07 46.40 31.34
N PHE A 85 16.12 47.48 32.12
CA PHE A 85 15.49 47.57 33.46
C PHE A 85 15.93 46.43 34.40
N ASN A 86 17.20 46.01 34.30
CA ASN A 86 17.79 44.91 35.06
C ASN A 86 17.06 43.55 34.93
N SER A 87 16.28 43.36 33.86
CA SER A 87 15.62 42.08 33.60
C SER A 87 16.64 41.01 33.25
N GLN A 88 16.55 39.86 33.90
CA GLN A 88 17.53 38.78 33.80
C GLN A 88 16.93 37.59 33.05
N TYR A 89 17.60 37.18 31.99
CA TYR A 89 17.28 35.98 31.24
C TYR A 89 18.33 34.91 31.50
N ALA A 90 17.87 33.69 31.77
CA ALA A 90 18.74 32.54 31.83
C ALA A 90 18.12 31.38 31.05
N ILE A 91 18.94 30.58 30.40
CA ILE A 91 18.50 29.31 29.79
C ILE A 91 19.55 28.24 30.02
N ILE A 92 19.06 27.01 30.23
CA ILE A 92 19.85 25.79 30.22
C ILE A 92 19.16 24.74 29.36
N GLY A 93 19.93 23.92 28.65
CA GLY A 93 19.37 22.84 27.87
C GLY A 93 20.37 21.77 27.51
N PHE A 94 19.83 20.64 27.10
CA PHE A 94 20.59 19.47 26.65
C PHE A 94 19.96 18.87 25.40
N ALA A 95 20.80 18.47 24.46
CA ALA A 95 20.41 17.83 23.22
C ALA A 95 21.16 16.52 23.01
N ARG A 96 20.48 15.55 22.41
CA ARG A 96 21.04 14.26 22.05
C ARG A 96 20.65 13.86 20.63
N PRO A 97 21.62 13.57 19.75
CA PRO A 97 21.34 12.98 18.46
C PRO A 97 21.10 11.47 18.55
N PHE A 98 20.25 10.96 17.66
CA PHE A 98 19.92 9.55 17.46
C PHE A 98 20.18 9.16 16.00
N PRO A 99 21.43 8.80 15.64
CA PRO A 99 21.84 8.55 14.26
C PRO A 99 21.00 7.50 13.51
N ALA A 100 20.62 6.41 14.19
CA ALA A 100 19.84 5.33 13.58
C ALA A 100 18.48 5.79 13.00
N TYR A 101 17.93 6.87 13.54
CA TYR A 101 16.64 7.43 13.10
C TYR A 101 16.79 8.75 12.34
N ARG A 102 18.04 9.17 12.07
CA ARG A 102 18.38 10.49 11.51
C ARG A 102 17.70 11.64 12.27
N ALA A 103 17.57 11.49 13.59
CA ALA A 103 16.81 12.39 14.44
C ALA A 103 17.66 12.95 15.59
N ALA A 104 17.17 13.99 16.25
CA ALA A 104 17.71 14.53 17.48
C ALA A 104 16.58 15.01 18.38
N PHE A 105 16.79 14.88 19.69
CA PHE A 105 15.88 15.40 20.71
C PHE A 105 16.62 16.41 21.58
N ALA A 106 15.91 17.42 22.06
CA ALA A 106 16.42 18.33 23.08
C ALA A 106 15.35 18.69 24.10
N CYS A 107 15.81 19.13 25.27
CA CYS A 107 15.01 19.82 26.25
C CYS A 107 15.75 21.07 26.74
N SER A 108 15.00 22.13 27.02
CA SER A 108 15.54 23.32 27.67
C SER A 108 14.54 23.97 28.61
N VAL A 109 15.05 24.69 29.60
CA VAL A 109 14.29 25.53 30.50
C VAL A 109 14.91 26.92 30.49
N ALA A 110 14.08 27.93 30.25
CA ALA A 110 14.46 29.34 30.34
C ALA A 110 13.66 30.06 31.42
N THR A 111 14.26 31.11 31.97
CA THR A 111 13.65 32.02 32.94
C THR A 111 13.82 33.46 32.49
N LEU A 112 12.78 34.26 32.67
CA LEU A 112 12.83 35.72 32.62
C LEU A 112 12.41 36.23 33.99
N GLN A 113 13.25 37.03 34.61
CA GLN A 113 12.96 37.65 35.90
C GLN A 113 13.14 39.15 35.79
N ASP A 114 12.06 39.89 36.07
CA ASP A 114 12.08 41.33 36.14
C ASP A 114 12.56 41.81 37.52
N GLU A 115 12.96 43.09 37.59
CA GLU A 115 13.33 43.73 38.84
C GLU A 115 12.13 43.84 39.82
N ASN A 116 12.43 43.99 41.10
CA ASN A 116 11.41 44.25 42.10
C ASN A 116 10.85 45.67 41.95
N ILE A 117 9.55 45.81 42.11
CA ILE A 117 8.84 47.08 42.11
C ILE A 117 8.26 47.38 43.49
N GLU A 118 8.10 48.67 43.77
CA GLU A 118 7.41 49.18 44.95
C GLU A 118 5.91 49.29 44.68
N LEU A 119 5.11 48.54 45.42
CA LEU A 119 3.65 48.69 45.45
C LEU A 119 3.24 49.49 46.67
N ASN A 120 2.77 50.72 46.43
CA ASN A 120 2.15 51.54 47.46
C ASN A 120 0.66 51.19 47.58
N LEU A 121 0.31 50.46 48.64
CA LEU A 121 -1.06 50.08 48.92
C LEU A 121 -1.77 51.20 49.67
N THR A 122 -3.02 51.46 49.31
CA THR A 122 -3.89 52.41 50.00
C THR A 122 -5.04 51.69 50.69
N ASN A 123 -5.55 52.30 51.75
CA ASN A 123 -6.82 51.91 52.35
C ASN A 123 -7.99 52.32 51.43
N PRO A 124 -9.21 51.79 51.64
CA PRO A 124 -10.39 52.18 50.84
C PRO A 124 -10.72 53.68 50.88
N ASP A 125 -10.26 54.40 51.91
CA ASP A 125 -10.40 55.86 52.05
C ASP A 125 -9.31 56.66 51.30
N GLY A 126 -8.41 55.98 50.59
CA GLY A 126 -7.30 56.58 49.85
C GLY A 126 -6.07 56.93 50.69
N SER A 127 -6.11 56.72 52.02
CA SER A 127 -4.93 56.92 52.87
C SER A 127 -3.85 55.85 52.59
N PHE A 128 -2.58 56.22 52.74
CA PHE A 128 -1.47 55.28 52.61
C PHE A 128 -1.58 54.16 53.64
N LYS A 129 -1.42 52.91 53.19
CA LYS A 129 -1.44 51.73 54.04
C LYS A 129 -0.03 51.22 54.31
N GLU A 130 0.66 50.77 53.27
CA GLU A 130 2.02 50.24 53.34
C GLU A 130 2.68 50.21 51.95
N THR A 131 4.00 50.15 51.92
CA THR A 131 4.77 49.86 50.70
C THR A 131 5.25 48.42 50.76
N LYS A 132 4.97 47.66 49.71
CA LYS A 132 5.45 46.28 49.56
C LYS A 132 6.41 46.19 48.38
N MET A 133 7.59 45.61 48.61
CA MET A 133 8.45 45.17 47.51
C MET A 133 7.90 43.86 46.96
N VAL A 134 7.60 43.81 45.67
CA VAL A 134 7.22 42.57 44.98
C VAL A 134 8.02 42.44 43.70
N ARG A 135 8.27 41.21 43.28
CA ARG A 135 8.81 40.98 41.94
C ARG A 135 7.77 41.35 40.88
N ALA A 136 8.15 42.20 39.91
CA ALA A 136 7.24 42.65 38.85
C ALA A 136 6.74 41.49 37.98
N GLY A 137 7.65 40.62 37.55
CA GLY A 137 7.35 39.47 36.71
C GLY A 137 8.34 38.33 36.88
N ILE A 138 7.84 37.10 36.75
CA ILE A 138 8.68 35.94 36.45
C ILE A 138 8.01 35.02 35.44
N ASP A 139 8.78 34.61 34.45
CA ASP A 139 8.37 33.61 33.48
C ASP A 139 9.30 32.40 33.52
N TYR A 140 8.70 31.22 33.33
CA TYR A 140 9.38 29.96 33.08
C TYR A 140 8.93 29.41 31.74
N LEU A 141 9.88 29.05 30.89
CA LEU A 141 9.61 28.44 29.59
C LEU A 141 10.32 27.08 29.51
N ALA A 142 9.55 26.00 29.50
CA ALA A 142 10.05 24.66 29.20
C ALA A 142 9.82 24.34 27.72
N VAL A 143 10.84 23.82 27.05
CA VAL A 143 10.78 23.46 25.63
C VAL A 143 11.26 22.02 25.44
N LEU A 144 10.47 21.23 24.74
CA LEU A 144 10.87 19.94 24.19
C LEU A 144 10.99 20.07 22.68
N THR A 145 12.07 19.53 22.13
CA THR A 145 12.36 19.63 20.70
C THR A 145 12.56 18.27 20.09
N TYR A 146 11.96 18.07 18.93
CA TYR A 146 12.27 16.97 18.03
C TYR A 146 12.71 17.53 16.69
N SER A 147 13.78 16.98 16.13
CA SER A 147 14.23 17.32 14.79
C SER A 147 14.64 16.07 14.02
N GLN A 148 14.30 16.05 12.74
CA GLN A 148 14.60 14.93 11.86
C GLN A 148 15.09 15.40 10.51
N LEU A 149 16.08 14.68 9.98
CA LEU A 149 16.51 14.85 8.61
C LEU A 149 15.62 14.02 7.67
N LEU A 150 14.84 14.70 6.84
CA LEU A 150 13.93 14.09 5.87
C LEU A 150 14.67 13.62 4.61
N SER A 151 15.71 14.34 4.20
CA SER A 151 16.59 13.98 3.08
C SER A 151 18.00 14.57 3.30
N GLU A 152 18.99 14.24 2.46
CA GLU A 152 20.36 14.78 2.61
C GLU A 152 20.42 16.32 2.75
N ASP A 153 19.48 17.03 2.11
CA ASP A 153 19.45 18.49 2.04
C ASP A 153 18.29 19.14 2.80
N LEU A 154 17.33 18.36 3.34
CA LEU A 154 16.12 18.89 4.00
C LEU A 154 15.95 18.31 5.39
N SER A 155 15.77 19.19 6.36
CA SER A 155 15.45 18.85 7.75
C SER A 155 14.16 19.54 8.19
N PHE A 156 13.52 18.91 9.17
CA PHE A 156 12.32 19.38 9.85
C PHE A 156 12.58 19.45 11.36
N GLY A 157 11.91 20.35 12.04
CA GLY A 157 11.93 20.42 13.50
C GLY A 157 10.60 20.91 14.06
N ILE A 158 10.30 20.45 15.27
CA ILE A 158 9.13 20.85 16.04
C ILE A 158 9.54 21.14 17.49
N ASN A 159 8.97 22.19 18.06
CA ASN A 159 9.05 22.47 19.48
C ASN A 159 7.66 22.33 20.12
N ALA A 160 7.61 21.77 21.32
CA ALA A 160 6.48 21.88 22.24
C ALA A 160 6.93 22.72 23.43
N LYS A 161 6.18 23.78 23.73
CA LYS A 161 6.50 24.80 24.74
C LYS A 161 5.44 24.83 25.83
N LEU A 162 5.89 24.95 27.07
CA LEU A 162 5.07 25.26 28.24
C LEU A 162 5.59 26.54 28.86
N LEU A 163 4.77 27.59 28.81
CA LEU A 163 5.04 28.88 29.41
C LEU A 163 4.23 29.02 30.70
N GLN A 164 4.89 29.36 31.80
CA GLN A 164 4.26 29.77 33.03
C GLN A 164 4.72 31.19 33.36
N SER A 165 3.76 32.10 33.56
CA SER A 165 4.05 33.48 33.93
C SER A 165 3.39 33.84 35.26
N ALA A 166 4.06 34.68 36.05
CA ALA A 166 3.52 35.27 37.26
C ALA A 166 3.85 36.77 37.33
N LEU A 167 2.80 37.60 37.38
CA LEU A 167 2.90 39.06 37.50
C LEU A 167 2.60 39.52 38.93
N ALA A 168 3.40 40.45 39.44
CA ALA A 168 3.31 41.01 40.79
C ALA A 168 3.19 39.95 41.90
N GLU A 169 3.78 38.76 41.67
CA GLU A 169 3.68 37.53 42.48
C GLU A 169 2.28 36.93 42.69
N GLN A 170 1.22 37.61 42.22
CA GLN A 170 -0.16 37.27 42.53
C GLN A 170 -0.88 36.62 41.33
N TYR A 171 -0.67 37.16 40.13
CA TYR A 171 -1.42 36.76 38.95
C TYR A 171 -0.63 35.74 38.16
N LYS A 172 -1.10 34.49 38.14
CA LYS A 172 -0.43 33.39 37.45
C LYS A 172 -1.20 33.00 36.20
N ALA A 173 -0.48 32.77 35.11
CA ALA A 173 -1.02 32.26 33.86
C ALA A 173 -0.15 31.13 33.33
N THR A 174 -0.74 30.25 32.52
CA THR A 174 -0.03 29.17 31.83
C THR A 174 -0.52 29.10 30.40
N ALA A 175 0.41 28.96 29.46
CA ALA A 175 0.15 28.79 28.05
C ALA A 175 0.99 27.66 27.47
N TYR A 176 0.48 27.06 26.42
CA TYR A 176 1.18 26.06 25.62
C TYR A 176 1.38 26.62 24.22
N ALA A 177 2.50 26.29 23.60
CA ALA A 177 2.76 26.70 22.23
C ALA A 177 3.58 25.66 21.45
N GLU A 178 3.48 25.73 20.14
CA GLU A 178 4.20 24.88 19.20
C GLU A 178 4.95 25.72 18.19
N ASP A 179 6.14 25.24 17.80
CA ASP A 179 6.87 25.76 16.65
C ASP A 179 7.06 24.66 15.62
N ILE A 180 7.02 25.02 14.35
CA ILE A 180 7.39 24.14 13.25
C ILE A 180 8.44 24.83 12.40
N ALA A 181 9.46 24.08 11.97
CA ALA A 181 10.51 24.65 11.15
C ALA A 181 11.06 23.70 10.10
N LEU A 182 11.62 24.30 9.06
CA LEU A 182 12.33 23.65 7.97
C LEU A 182 13.71 24.28 7.84
N LEU A 183 14.69 23.47 7.46
CA LEU A 183 16.01 23.93 7.08
C LEU A 183 16.48 23.16 5.85
N ILE A 184 16.78 23.91 4.79
CA ILE A 184 17.31 23.42 3.53
C ILE A 184 18.80 23.74 3.49
N ARG A 185 19.63 22.70 3.52
CA ARG A 185 21.09 22.78 3.53
C ARG A 185 21.69 21.81 2.52
N PRO A 186 21.89 22.25 1.26
CA PRO A 186 22.55 21.46 0.24
C PRO A 186 23.96 21.06 0.68
N VAL A 187 24.41 19.84 0.36
CA VAL A 187 25.76 19.42 0.75
C VAL A 187 26.85 20.26 0.06
N GLY A 188 27.85 20.69 0.84
CA GLY A 188 28.84 21.71 0.43
C GLY A 188 28.37 23.15 0.70
N GLY A 189 27.06 23.36 0.88
CA GLY A 189 26.45 24.41 1.70
C GLY A 189 26.86 25.84 1.41
N ARG A 190 26.84 26.28 0.15
CA ARG A 190 27.07 27.69 -0.18
C ARG A 190 25.90 28.59 0.15
N VAL A 191 24.68 28.08 0.02
CA VAL A 191 23.45 28.82 0.31
C VAL A 191 22.56 27.90 1.13
N LEU A 192 22.03 28.42 2.24
CA LEU A 192 21.12 27.74 3.14
C LEU A 192 19.84 28.56 3.21
N PHE A 193 18.71 27.88 3.42
CA PHE A 193 17.42 28.51 3.65
C PHE A 193 16.79 27.95 4.92
N GLY A 194 16.32 28.82 5.80
CA GLY A 194 15.65 28.47 7.04
C GLY A 194 14.27 29.08 7.08
N PHE A 195 13.28 28.31 7.50
CA PHE A 195 11.91 28.77 7.69
C PHE A 195 11.40 28.28 9.05
N SER A 196 10.77 29.15 9.82
CA SER A 196 10.09 28.74 11.06
C SER A 196 8.77 29.50 11.23
N ALA A 197 7.79 28.78 11.77
CA ALA A 197 6.52 29.31 12.23
C ALA A 197 6.47 29.01 13.74
N ARG A 198 6.38 30.05 14.57
CA ARG A 198 6.62 29.95 16.02
C ARG A 198 5.42 30.44 16.83
N ASN A 199 5.32 29.90 18.05
CA ASN A 199 4.40 30.29 19.11
C ASN A 199 2.90 30.08 18.80
N PHE A 200 2.56 29.01 18.08
CA PHE A 200 1.17 28.63 17.84
C PHE A 200 0.59 27.92 19.05
N GLY A 201 -0.43 28.48 19.70
CA GLY A 201 -1.03 27.83 20.86
C GLY A 201 -2.05 28.67 21.61
N SER A 202 -2.22 28.38 22.90
CA SER A 202 -3.17 29.06 23.79
C SER A 202 -2.64 30.43 24.21
N GLY A 203 -3.50 31.42 24.45
CA GLY A 203 -3.09 32.67 25.09
C GLY A 203 -2.81 32.52 26.59
N LEU A 204 -2.24 33.57 27.21
CA LEU A 204 -2.15 33.68 28.66
C LEU A 204 -3.44 34.28 29.22
N LYS A 205 -3.95 33.66 30.29
CA LYS A 205 -5.12 34.17 31.02
C LYS A 205 -4.78 34.34 32.50
N TYR A 206 -4.54 35.58 32.92
CA TYR A 206 -4.17 35.92 34.30
C TYR A 206 -5.36 36.03 35.24
N ILE A 207 -6.47 36.58 34.75
CA ILE A 207 -7.71 36.78 35.53
C ILE A 207 -8.91 36.32 34.69
N SER A 208 -9.35 37.15 33.74
CA SER A 208 -10.58 36.93 32.98
C SER A 208 -10.41 37.06 31.46
N VAL A 209 -9.47 37.88 31.00
CA VAL A 209 -9.16 38.10 29.57
C VAL A 209 -7.97 37.23 29.17
N GLU A 210 -8.08 36.60 28.00
CA GLU A 210 -7.00 35.84 27.36
C GLU A 210 -6.21 36.76 26.42
N ASP A 211 -4.90 36.79 26.58
CA ASP A 211 -3.94 37.50 25.75
C ASP A 211 -3.25 36.49 24.80
N PRO A 212 -3.47 36.56 23.48
CA PRO A 212 -2.93 35.59 22.53
C PRO A 212 -1.39 35.62 22.50
N LEU A 213 -0.73 34.52 22.16
CA LEU A 213 0.72 34.53 22.03
C LEU A 213 1.17 35.24 20.73
N GLN A 214 2.29 35.95 20.79
CA GLN A 214 2.91 36.59 19.63
C GLN A 214 3.45 35.53 18.65
N GLN A 215 2.68 35.25 17.60
CA GLN A 215 3.07 34.34 16.53
C GLN A 215 4.11 34.99 15.64
N GLU A 216 5.10 34.22 15.19
CA GLU A 216 6.14 34.74 14.30
C GLU A 216 6.43 33.79 13.15
N PHE A 217 6.61 34.36 11.97
CA PHE A 217 7.11 33.63 10.80
C PHE A 217 8.48 34.17 10.42
N VAL A 218 9.48 33.30 10.37
CA VAL A 218 10.84 33.67 9.98
C VAL A 218 11.19 32.98 8.68
N GLY A 219 11.70 33.76 7.73
CA GLY A 219 12.36 33.25 6.53
C GLY A 219 13.77 33.81 6.47
N GLY A 220 14.77 32.95 6.30
CA GLY A 220 16.16 33.40 6.28
C GLY A 220 17.02 32.69 5.25
N VAL A 221 18.09 33.38 4.86
CA VAL A 221 19.10 32.89 3.93
C VAL A 221 20.48 33.09 4.53
N SER A 222 21.34 32.08 4.40
CA SER A 222 22.76 32.19 4.75
C SER A 222 23.63 31.82 3.54
N ILE A 223 24.59 32.67 3.23
CA ILE A 223 25.52 32.49 2.12
C ILE A 223 26.94 32.34 2.66
N LEU A 224 27.56 31.20 2.40
CA LEU A 224 28.96 30.93 2.68
C LEU A 224 29.83 31.48 1.55
N LEU A 225 30.47 32.62 1.80
CA LEU A 225 31.30 33.33 0.81
C LEU A 225 32.58 32.57 0.49
N PHE A 226 33.25 32.07 1.53
CA PHE A 226 34.42 31.21 1.39
C PHE A 226 34.54 30.25 2.56
N ASN A 227 35.11 29.10 2.27
CA ASN A 227 35.42 28.07 3.24
C ASN A 227 36.78 27.45 2.90
N THR A 228 37.75 27.71 3.75
CA THR A 228 39.11 27.18 3.66
C THR A 228 39.42 26.42 4.94
N ASN A 229 40.50 25.62 4.95
CA ASN A 229 40.90 24.86 6.14
C ASN A 229 41.11 25.71 7.41
N ALA A 230 41.33 27.03 7.26
CA ALA A 230 41.60 27.92 8.39
C ALA A 230 40.57 29.05 8.55
N ARG A 231 39.71 29.32 7.56
CA ARG A 231 38.86 30.51 7.55
C ARG A 231 37.53 30.23 6.88
N LYS A 232 36.44 30.65 7.53
CA LYS A 232 35.07 30.60 7.02
C LYS A 232 34.43 31.98 7.15
N LEU A 233 33.72 32.44 6.13
CA LEU A 233 32.89 33.65 6.23
C LEU A 233 31.51 33.38 5.68
N SER A 234 30.49 33.66 6.50
CA SER A 234 29.09 33.53 6.13
C SER A 234 28.40 34.89 6.26
N LEU A 235 27.54 35.24 5.31
CA LEU A 235 26.60 36.36 5.40
C LEU A 235 25.19 35.80 5.61
N MET A 236 24.37 36.48 6.40
CA MET A 236 23.06 36.02 6.83
C MET A 236 22.05 37.16 6.74
N CYS A 237 20.85 36.83 6.30
CA CYS A 237 19.71 37.73 6.25
C CYS A 237 18.46 36.95 6.67
N ASP A 238 17.76 37.43 7.68
CA ASP A 238 16.46 36.90 8.09
C ASP A 238 15.41 38.00 7.99
N TYR A 239 14.24 37.65 7.47
CA TYR A 239 13.01 38.43 7.59
C TYR A 239 12.13 37.78 8.64
N VAL A 240 11.74 38.55 9.65
CA VAL A 240 10.86 38.15 10.76
C VAL A 240 9.54 38.87 10.56
N GLN A 241 8.54 38.15 10.09
CA GLN A 241 7.17 38.65 10.03
C GLN A 241 6.53 38.46 11.41
N ASN A 242 6.45 39.58 12.11
CA ASN A 242 5.61 39.81 13.30
C ASN A 242 4.64 40.97 12.96
N GLU A 243 4.25 41.79 13.94
CA GLU A 243 3.40 42.97 13.70
C GLU A 243 4.10 44.04 12.82
N GLU A 244 5.35 44.36 13.10
CA GLU A 244 6.10 45.46 12.46
C GLU A 244 6.80 45.03 11.16
N GLY A 245 7.23 43.77 11.10
CA GLY A 245 8.05 43.23 10.01
C GLY A 245 9.51 43.67 10.14
N ASN A 246 10.36 42.75 10.57
CA ASN A 246 11.74 43.02 10.96
C ASN A 246 12.74 42.34 10.03
N THR A 247 13.90 42.97 9.81
CA THR A 247 15.00 42.38 9.01
C THR A 247 16.31 42.34 9.80
N ASN A 248 16.92 41.17 9.88
CA ASN A 248 18.19 40.94 10.56
C ASN A 248 19.28 40.68 9.52
N LEU A 249 20.33 41.50 9.50
CA LEU A 249 21.54 41.24 8.71
C LEU A 249 22.70 40.88 9.63
N GLY A 250 23.49 39.87 9.22
CA GLY A 250 24.61 39.39 10.02
C GLY A 250 25.75 38.81 9.21
N PHE A 251 26.92 38.74 9.82
CA PHE A 251 28.04 37.93 9.33
C PHE A 251 28.66 37.09 10.45
N GLU A 252 29.23 35.94 10.07
CA GLU A 252 30.03 35.10 10.96
C GLU A 252 31.36 34.77 10.28
N TYR A 253 32.46 35.24 10.86
CA TYR A 253 33.82 34.90 10.47
C TYR A 253 34.41 33.90 11.48
N LEU A 254 34.72 32.68 11.03
CA LEU A 254 35.40 31.67 11.85
C LEU A 254 36.86 31.55 11.43
N TRP A 255 37.77 31.56 12.40
CA TRP A 255 39.17 31.25 12.24
C TRP A 255 39.51 29.93 12.92
N ARG A 256 39.94 28.94 12.10
CA ARG A 256 40.31 27.57 12.47
C ARG A 256 39.23 26.83 13.27
N ASP A 257 37.96 27.21 13.09
CA ASP A 257 36.80 26.74 13.87
C ASP A 257 36.94 26.93 15.40
N ARG A 258 37.89 27.78 15.82
CA ARG A 258 38.16 28.06 17.24
C ARG A 258 37.76 29.47 17.64
N PHE A 259 37.95 30.44 16.77
CA PHE A 259 37.65 31.83 17.07
C PHE A 259 36.56 32.31 16.11
N ALA A 260 35.55 32.97 16.65
CA ALA A 260 34.45 33.53 15.90
C ALA A 260 34.42 35.04 16.11
N LEU A 261 34.30 35.80 15.02
CA LEU A 261 33.95 37.21 15.05
C LEU A 261 32.62 37.38 14.32
N ARG A 262 31.72 38.14 14.92
CA ARG A 262 30.36 38.34 14.43
C ARG A 262 30.00 39.80 14.53
N GLY A 263 29.19 40.24 13.58
CA GLY A 263 28.56 41.54 13.62
C GLY A 263 27.26 41.50 12.84
N GLY A 264 26.38 42.45 13.13
CA GLY A 264 25.09 42.51 12.50
C GLY A 264 24.33 43.80 12.77
N TYR A 265 23.25 43.97 12.03
CA TYR A 265 22.36 45.11 12.10
C TYR A 265 20.92 44.64 12.00
N ARG A 266 20.06 45.21 12.83
CA ARG A 266 18.64 44.87 12.97
C ARG A 266 17.80 46.07 12.53
N PHE A 267 17.01 45.87 11.48
CA PHE A 267 16.13 46.89 10.89
C PHE A 267 14.68 46.62 11.29
N GLY A 268 13.94 47.69 11.59
CA GLY A 268 12.53 47.63 11.97
C GLY A 268 12.29 47.54 13.48
N TYR A 269 13.33 47.29 14.27
CA TYR A 269 13.22 47.23 15.74
C TYR A 269 13.32 48.63 16.36
N GLU A 270 12.54 48.86 17.41
CA GLU A 270 12.51 50.14 18.12
C GLU A 270 13.83 50.48 18.83
N LEU A 271 14.48 49.48 19.44
CA LEU A 271 15.65 49.68 20.31
C LEU A 271 16.91 49.01 19.76
N ASP A 272 16.80 47.75 19.30
CA ASP A 272 17.96 46.93 18.96
C ASP A 272 18.48 47.25 17.56
N THR A 273 19.66 47.87 17.47
CA THR A 273 20.22 48.32 16.18
C THR A 273 21.46 47.52 15.78
N PHE A 274 22.63 47.89 16.31
CA PHE A 274 23.90 47.27 15.99
C PHE A 274 24.27 46.17 17.00
N THR A 275 24.82 45.07 16.49
CA THR A 275 25.32 43.98 17.34
C THR A 275 26.74 43.60 16.98
N ALA A 276 27.51 43.21 17.98
CA ALA A 276 28.84 42.64 17.82
C ALA A 276 28.97 41.39 18.69
N GLY A 277 29.76 40.42 18.25
CA GLY A 277 30.00 39.23 19.06
C GLY A 277 31.33 38.57 18.78
N PHE A 278 31.80 37.85 19.77
CA PHE A 278 33.02 37.05 19.70
C PHE A 278 32.78 35.68 20.34
N GLY A 279 33.48 34.65 19.86
CA GLY A 279 33.38 33.32 20.41
C GLY A 279 34.70 32.58 20.40
N ILE A 280 34.91 31.75 21.41
CA ILE A 280 36.04 30.83 21.52
C ILE A 280 35.49 29.41 21.62
N ASN A 281 36.04 28.47 20.86
CA ASN A 281 35.74 27.05 20.90
C ASN A 281 37.02 26.24 20.98
N VAL A 282 37.16 25.44 22.05
CA VAL A 282 38.31 24.58 22.30
C VAL A 282 37.80 23.20 22.71
N LYS A 283 38.08 22.19 21.88
CA LYS A 283 37.79 20.77 22.15
C LYS A 283 36.32 20.50 22.57
N GLY A 284 35.36 21.21 21.97
CA GLY A 284 33.93 21.02 22.25
C GLY A 284 33.38 21.96 23.34
N LEU A 285 34.22 22.64 24.11
CA LEU A 285 33.81 23.74 24.99
C LEU A 285 33.82 25.06 24.21
N GLY A 286 32.66 25.70 24.13
CA GLY A 286 32.46 26.99 23.50
C GLY A 286 32.01 28.05 24.51
N ILE A 287 32.58 29.25 24.42
CA ILE A 287 32.08 30.45 25.09
C ILE A 287 31.81 31.49 24.02
N ASP A 288 30.60 32.00 23.96
CA ASP A 288 30.18 33.05 23.04
C ASP A 288 29.74 34.27 23.87
N TYR A 289 30.11 35.46 23.40
CA TYR A 289 29.70 36.75 23.97
C TYR A 289 29.10 37.63 22.88
N ALA A 290 28.04 38.35 23.21
CA ALA A 290 27.41 39.33 22.35
C ALA A 290 27.11 40.62 23.07
N PHE A 291 27.34 41.70 22.34
CA PHE A 291 26.98 43.08 22.67
C PHE A 291 25.85 43.52 21.74
N VAL A 292 24.77 44.04 22.31
CA VAL A 292 23.61 44.56 21.58
C VAL A 292 23.42 46.02 21.95
N HIS A 293 23.63 46.91 20.97
CA HIS A 293 23.43 48.33 21.16
C HIS A 293 21.94 48.70 21.09
N ARG A 294 21.46 49.47 22.07
CA ARG A 294 20.05 49.84 22.26
C ARG A 294 19.80 51.35 22.22
N GLY A 295 20.39 52.06 21.25
CA GLY A 295 20.23 53.51 21.11
C GLY A 295 20.65 54.26 22.38
N ASP A 296 19.74 55.06 22.94
CA ASP A 296 19.96 55.85 24.17
C ASP A 296 19.82 55.03 25.47
N PHE A 297 19.40 53.76 25.39
CA PHE A 297 19.25 52.88 26.55
C PHE A 297 20.52 52.06 26.83
N GLU A 298 20.54 51.44 28.02
CA GLU A 298 21.60 50.50 28.39
C GLU A 298 21.71 49.35 27.38
N SER A 299 22.94 49.09 26.96
CA SER A 299 23.22 48.03 25.99
C SER A 299 23.18 46.65 26.65
N SER A 300 22.60 45.66 25.98
CA SER A 300 22.48 44.31 26.52
C SER A 300 23.74 43.49 26.30
N GLN A 301 24.03 42.62 27.27
CA GLN A 301 25.22 41.78 27.31
C GLN A 301 24.79 40.32 27.45
N ILE A 302 25.17 39.49 26.49
CA ILE A 302 24.79 38.07 26.46
C ILE A 302 26.04 37.22 26.54
N VAL A 303 26.08 36.30 27.50
CA VAL A 303 27.13 35.30 27.63
C VAL A 303 26.51 33.92 27.49
N SER A 304 27.02 33.12 26.57
CA SER A 304 26.59 31.74 26.40
C SER A 304 27.76 30.77 26.53
N MET A 305 27.48 29.62 27.13
CA MET A 305 28.39 28.48 27.18
C MET A 305 27.78 27.31 26.41
N ARG A 306 28.64 26.57 25.73
CA ARG A 306 28.28 25.34 25.02
C ARG A 306 29.28 24.25 25.32
N MET A 307 28.81 23.02 25.48
CA MET A 307 29.68 21.87 25.68
C MET A 307 29.18 20.67 24.87
N LYS A 308 29.97 20.26 23.88
CA LYS A 308 29.72 19.05 23.07
C LYS A 308 30.48 17.85 23.63
N PHE A 309 29.82 16.70 23.72
CA PHE A 309 30.37 15.48 24.30
C PHE A 309 30.78 14.45 23.25
N GLY A 310 31.78 13.62 23.54
CA GLY A 310 32.24 12.53 22.66
C GLY A 310 33.30 12.97 21.65
N ASP A 311 33.50 12.16 20.61
CA ASP A 311 34.54 12.44 19.61
C ASP A 311 34.13 13.62 18.72
N MET A 312 34.89 14.71 18.81
CA MET A 312 34.74 15.92 18.00
C MET A 312 35.63 15.90 16.74
N SER A 313 36.33 14.80 16.47
CA SER A 313 37.17 14.67 15.30
C SER A 313 36.36 14.68 14.00
N SER A 314 37.00 15.11 12.91
CA SER A 314 36.43 15.00 11.56
C SER A 314 36.06 13.55 11.21
N TYR A 315 36.77 12.57 11.80
CA TYR A 315 36.46 11.15 11.65
C TYR A 315 35.16 10.77 12.33
N GLY A 316 35.00 11.06 13.64
CA GLY A 316 33.78 10.78 14.39
C GLY A 316 32.56 11.49 13.83
N SER A 317 32.72 12.74 13.38
CA SER A 317 31.65 13.48 12.68
C SER A 317 31.22 12.77 11.39
N GLY A 318 32.19 12.31 10.59
CA GLY A 318 31.89 11.59 9.35
C GLY A 318 31.24 10.22 9.59
N GLU A 319 31.65 9.49 10.63
CA GLU A 319 31.01 8.24 11.04
C GLU A 319 29.56 8.47 11.48
N SER A 320 29.30 9.52 12.27
CA SER A 320 27.95 9.92 12.65
C SER A 320 27.07 10.22 11.42
N TYR A 321 27.59 10.94 10.42
CA TYR A 321 26.85 11.20 9.18
C TYR A 321 26.65 9.94 8.33
N PHE A 322 27.65 9.07 8.26
CA PHE A 322 27.58 7.82 7.50
C PHE A 322 26.51 6.88 8.06
N ASN A 323 26.44 6.75 9.38
CA ASN A 323 25.42 5.94 10.06
C ASN A 323 24.00 6.51 9.89
N ARG A 324 23.88 7.79 9.55
CA ARG A 324 22.62 8.45 9.15
C ARG A 324 22.36 8.37 7.64
N GLU A 325 23.18 7.62 6.89
CA GLU A 325 23.17 7.53 5.43
C GLU A 325 23.30 8.90 4.72
N MET A 326 23.90 9.89 5.39
CA MET A 326 24.21 11.20 4.84
C MET A 326 25.57 11.16 4.16
N PHE A 327 25.70 10.32 3.13
CA PHE A 327 27.00 9.93 2.57
C PHE A 327 27.80 11.12 2.06
N LYS A 328 27.15 12.11 1.44
CA LYS A 328 27.84 13.33 1.01
C LYS A 328 28.38 14.15 2.19
N ASN A 329 27.62 14.29 3.29
CA ASN A 329 28.07 14.98 4.50
C ASN A 329 29.19 14.21 5.20
N ALA A 330 29.12 12.88 5.19
CA ALA A 330 30.19 12.01 5.70
C ALA A 330 31.49 12.23 4.91
N ILE A 331 31.40 12.26 3.58
CA ILE A 331 32.54 12.56 2.70
C ILE A 331 33.10 13.96 2.98
N ASP A 332 32.25 14.99 3.09
CA ASP A 332 32.67 16.36 3.42
C ASP A 332 33.40 16.42 4.77
N ALA A 333 32.86 15.77 5.81
CA ALA A 333 33.49 15.70 7.13
C ALA A 333 34.83 14.96 7.08
N TRP A 334 34.88 13.76 6.52
CA TRP A 334 36.11 12.97 6.39
C TRP A 334 37.18 13.62 5.51
N SER A 335 36.77 14.39 4.49
CA SER A 335 37.72 15.10 3.63
C SER A 335 38.54 16.16 4.37
N LYS A 336 38.02 16.65 5.51
CA LYS A 336 38.66 17.64 6.39
C LYS A 336 39.55 17.01 7.47
N ALA A 337 39.65 15.68 7.52
CA ALA A 337 40.53 15.01 8.48
C ALA A 337 42.00 15.32 8.17
N PRO A 338 42.79 15.86 9.13
CA PRO A 338 44.22 16.10 8.93
C PRO A 338 44.99 14.80 8.70
N GLU A 339 46.00 14.80 7.82
CA GLU A 339 46.79 13.59 7.52
C GLU A 339 47.47 12.99 8.75
N VAL A 340 47.88 13.85 9.68
CA VAL A 340 48.51 13.48 10.96
C VAL A 340 47.53 12.94 11.99
N SER A 341 46.22 12.99 11.74
CA SER A 341 45.22 12.53 12.71
C SER A 341 45.13 10.99 12.73
N PRO A 342 44.98 10.35 13.90
CA PRO A 342 44.85 8.89 14.00
C PRO A 342 43.71 8.31 13.15
N GLY A 343 42.64 9.09 12.91
CA GLY A 343 41.48 8.70 12.12
C GLY A 343 41.64 8.87 10.60
N TYR A 344 42.75 9.43 10.08
CA TYR A 344 42.87 9.79 8.67
C TYR A 344 42.69 8.60 7.71
N LYS A 345 43.37 7.47 7.98
CA LYS A 345 43.25 6.26 7.15
C LYS A 345 41.81 5.74 7.11
N LYS A 346 41.17 5.63 8.29
CA LYS A 346 39.76 5.22 8.40
C LYS A 346 38.82 6.20 7.71
N ALA A 347 39.10 7.49 7.75
CA ALA A 347 38.32 8.51 7.04
C ALA A 347 38.40 8.32 5.51
N ARG A 348 39.57 7.96 4.95
CA ARG A 348 39.73 7.66 3.52
C ARG A 348 38.99 6.39 3.11
N GLU A 349 39.04 5.34 3.93
CA GLU A 349 38.24 4.12 3.74
C GLU A 349 36.75 4.42 3.79
N GLY A 350 36.31 5.21 4.77
CA GLY A 350 34.94 5.69 4.90
C GLY A 350 34.47 6.45 3.66
N ILE A 351 35.28 7.35 3.10
CA ILE A 351 34.96 8.06 1.85
C ILE A 351 34.71 7.09 0.70
N ASN A 352 35.54 6.06 0.56
CA ASN A 352 35.38 5.05 -0.48
C ASN A 352 34.11 4.21 -0.26
N ALA A 353 33.82 3.83 0.98
CA ALA A 353 32.58 3.16 1.34
C ALA A 353 31.35 4.02 1.01
N ALA A 354 31.34 5.28 1.43
CA ALA A 354 30.25 6.22 1.15
C ALA A 354 30.01 6.40 -0.34
N ARG A 355 31.08 6.49 -1.15
CA ARG A 355 30.97 6.55 -2.63
C ARG A 355 30.32 5.30 -3.21
N ARG A 356 30.64 4.11 -2.70
CA ARG A 356 30.00 2.85 -3.12
C ARG A 356 28.52 2.82 -2.78
N TYR A 357 28.15 3.25 -1.57
CA TYR A 357 26.73 3.36 -1.18
C TYR A 357 25.96 4.35 -2.05
N MET A 358 26.54 5.53 -2.34
CA MET A 358 25.93 6.50 -3.25
C MET A 358 25.78 5.96 -4.67
N ALA A 359 26.78 5.23 -5.18
CA ALA A 359 26.70 4.58 -6.48
C ALA A 359 25.61 3.51 -6.50
N ALA A 360 25.54 2.67 -5.47
CA ALA A 360 24.49 1.66 -5.30
C ALA A 360 23.10 2.29 -5.30
N GLU A 361 22.90 3.37 -4.54
CA GLU A 361 21.63 4.09 -4.49
C GLU A 361 21.24 4.69 -5.83
N LYS A 362 22.20 5.32 -6.54
CA LYS A 362 21.98 5.90 -7.86
C LYS A 362 21.49 4.85 -8.85
N PHE A 363 22.19 3.72 -8.95
CA PHE A 363 21.84 2.64 -9.87
C PHE A 363 20.50 1.99 -9.46
N TYR A 364 20.28 1.75 -8.16
CA TYR A 364 19.02 1.20 -7.69
C TYR A 364 17.82 2.09 -8.05
N LYS A 365 17.93 3.42 -7.85
CA LYS A 365 16.87 4.39 -8.24
C LYS A 365 16.65 4.42 -9.76
N GLN A 366 17.70 4.26 -10.56
CA GLN A 366 17.57 4.14 -12.02
C GLN A 366 16.88 2.83 -12.39
N GLY A 367 17.23 1.72 -11.75
CA GLY A 367 16.57 0.41 -11.91
C GLY A 367 15.07 0.48 -11.63
N GLU A 368 14.67 1.11 -10.53
CA GLU A 368 13.25 1.34 -10.20
C GLU A 368 12.50 2.16 -11.27
N ARG A 369 13.16 3.17 -11.85
CA ARG A 369 12.57 3.98 -12.92
C ARG A 369 12.35 3.14 -14.19
N PHE A 370 13.36 2.39 -14.62
CA PHE A 370 13.25 1.50 -15.78
C PHE A 370 12.24 0.38 -15.57
N TYR A 371 12.19 -0.20 -14.37
CA TYR A 371 11.23 -1.23 -14.00
C TYR A 371 9.79 -0.71 -14.13
N LYS A 372 9.51 0.49 -13.59
CA LYS A 372 8.19 1.14 -13.72
C LYS A 372 7.84 1.50 -15.16
N ALA A 373 8.84 1.82 -15.99
CA ALA A 373 8.67 2.08 -17.41
C ALA A 373 8.52 0.80 -18.26
N GLY A 374 8.60 -0.40 -17.67
CA GLY A 374 8.54 -1.68 -18.38
C GLY A 374 9.82 -2.06 -19.12
N ASN A 375 10.90 -1.28 -19.00
CA ASN A 375 12.19 -1.59 -19.60
C ASN A 375 13.01 -2.50 -18.68
N TYR A 376 12.68 -3.79 -18.70
CA TYR A 376 13.22 -4.78 -17.77
C TYR A 376 14.71 -5.09 -17.96
N LYS A 377 15.24 -4.93 -19.17
CA LYS A 377 16.67 -5.15 -19.44
C LYS A 377 17.52 -4.07 -18.78
N ASP A 378 17.18 -2.81 -18.99
CA ASP A 378 17.89 -1.69 -18.37
C ASP A 378 17.66 -1.68 -16.86
N ALA A 379 16.46 -2.10 -16.40
CA ALA A 379 16.20 -2.29 -14.98
C ALA A 379 17.15 -3.34 -14.37
N LEU A 380 17.31 -4.51 -15.02
CA LEU A 380 18.21 -5.56 -14.56
C LEU A 380 19.65 -5.05 -14.46
N GLU A 381 20.17 -4.45 -15.53
CA GLU A 381 21.54 -3.94 -15.58
C GLU A 381 21.81 -2.94 -14.44
N ASN A 382 20.84 -2.06 -14.17
CA ASN A 382 20.96 -1.09 -13.07
C ASN A 382 20.90 -1.76 -11.69
N TYR A 383 20.05 -2.77 -11.48
CA TYR A 383 20.07 -3.51 -10.21
C TYR A 383 21.37 -4.30 -10.03
N GLU A 384 21.94 -4.88 -11.09
CA GLU A 384 23.23 -5.57 -11.04
C GLU A 384 24.37 -4.60 -10.69
N LYS A 385 24.44 -3.43 -11.33
CA LYS A 385 25.41 -2.38 -10.97
C LYS A 385 25.26 -1.89 -9.53
N ALA A 386 24.02 -1.84 -9.02
CA ALA A 386 23.77 -1.51 -7.62
C ALA A 386 24.38 -2.59 -6.69
N ASN A 387 24.21 -3.86 -7.05
CA ASN A 387 24.70 -5.01 -6.30
C ASN A 387 26.23 -5.18 -6.37
N GLU A 388 26.85 -4.82 -7.50
CA GLU A 388 28.31 -4.74 -7.64
C GLU A 388 28.90 -3.64 -6.74
N SER A 389 28.19 -2.51 -6.63
CA SER A 389 28.61 -1.40 -5.78
C SER A 389 28.52 -1.77 -4.30
N ILE A 390 27.38 -2.31 -3.87
CA ILE A 390 27.14 -2.83 -2.52
C ILE A 390 26.30 -4.11 -2.64
N LYS A 391 26.90 -5.24 -2.28
CA LYS A 391 26.22 -6.54 -2.30
C LYS A 391 25.01 -6.54 -1.39
N GLY A 392 23.87 -7.01 -1.89
CA GLY A 392 22.60 -7.05 -1.15
C GLY A 392 22.03 -5.65 -0.86
N TYR A 393 22.39 -4.63 -1.64
CA TYR A 393 21.83 -3.29 -1.44
C TYR A 393 20.30 -3.32 -1.54
N LYS A 394 19.62 -3.07 -0.40
CA LYS A 394 18.17 -3.16 -0.23
C LYS A 394 17.64 -4.54 -0.64
N ASP A 395 16.82 -4.63 -1.68
CA ASP A 395 16.25 -5.86 -2.24
C ASP A 395 16.71 -6.10 -3.68
N ALA A 396 17.83 -5.48 -4.11
CA ALA A 396 18.35 -5.61 -5.48
C ALA A 396 18.52 -7.08 -5.91
N ASP A 397 19.03 -7.96 -5.04
CA ASP A 397 19.14 -9.40 -5.32
C ASP A 397 17.80 -10.05 -5.70
N LYS A 398 16.73 -9.72 -4.96
CA LYS A 398 15.38 -10.25 -5.23
C LYS A 398 14.84 -9.70 -6.56
N LYS A 399 15.07 -8.42 -6.84
CA LYS A 399 14.68 -7.78 -8.11
C LYS A 399 15.42 -8.40 -9.30
N ILE A 400 16.72 -8.63 -9.17
CA ILE A 400 17.55 -9.31 -10.18
C ILE A 400 16.99 -10.70 -10.48
N GLN A 401 16.75 -11.52 -9.45
CA GLN A 401 16.18 -12.86 -9.62
C GLN A 401 14.82 -12.82 -10.31
N THR A 402 13.95 -11.90 -9.88
CA THR A 402 12.61 -11.72 -10.48
C THR A 402 12.72 -11.35 -11.95
N LEU A 403 13.57 -10.36 -12.30
CA LEU A 403 13.75 -9.93 -13.67
C LEU A 403 14.39 -11.00 -14.54
N LYS A 404 15.38 -11.73 -14.03
CA LYS A 404 15.99 -12.88 -14.72
C LYS A 404 14.95 -13.93 -15.11
N SER A 405 13.92 -14.14 -14.28
CA SER A 405 12.82 -15.05 -14.60
C SER A 405 11.90 -14.57 -15.74
N LEU A 406 11.96 -13.28 -16.11
CA LEU A 406 11.19 -12.67 -17.20
C LEU A 406 11.95 -12.63 -18.53
N PHE A 407 13.18 -13.14 -18.60
CA PHE A 407 13.92 -13.17 -19.86
C PHE A 407 13.36 -14.23 -20.81
N PRO A 408 13.50 -14.03 -22.14
CA PRO A 408 12.88 -14.89 -23.15
C PRO A 408 13.20 -16.38 -22.94
N GLU A 409 14.46 -16.73 -22.68
CA GLU A 409 14.86 -18.13 -22.48
C GLU A 409 14.22 -18.76 -21.23
N SER A 410 14.13 -18.00 -20.15
CA SER A 410 13.53 -18.49 -18.89
C SER A 410 12.02 -18.68 -19.05
N VAL A 411 11.33 -17.72 -19.67
CA VAL A 411 9.90 -17.82 -19.94
C VAL A 411 9.61 -18.94 -20.94
N ARG A 412 10.42 -19.07 -22.00
CA ARG A 412 10.31 -20.16 -22.98
C ARG A 412 10.43 -21.53 -22.31
N LYS A 413 11.42 -21.71 -21.45
CA LYS A 413 11.60 -22.97 -20.70
C LYS A 413 10.34 -23.31 -19.90
N ARG A 414 9.79 -22.35 -19.16
CA ARG A 414 8.57 -22.58 -18.37
C ARG A 414 7.33 -22.82 -19.23
N ILE A 415 7.22 -22.19 -20.39
CA ILE A 415 6.17 -22.47 -21.37
C ILE A 415 6.30 -23.91 -21.88
N THR A 416 7.50 -24.39 -22.19
CA THR A 416 7.72 -25.79 -22.60
C THR A 416 7.39 -26.78 -21.48
N GLU A 417 7.74 -26.48 -20.23
CA GLU A 417 7.32 -27.28 -19.07
C GLU A 417 5.78 -27.33 -18.94
N THR A 418 5.12 -26.20 -19.21
CA THR A 418 3.65 -26.07 -19.21
C THR A 418 3.01 -26.91 -20.32
N GLU A 419 3.59 -26.92 -21.51
CA GLU A 419 3.15 -27.72 -22.65
C GLU A 419 3.25 -29.23 -22.35
N ASN A 420 4.40 -29.66 -21.82
CA ASN A 420 4.61 -31.06 -21.44
C ASN A 420 3.60 -31.54 -20.40
N GLU A 421 3.32 -30.70 -19.39
CA GLU A 421 2.34 -31.01 -18.36
C GLU A 421 0.91 -31.05 -18.92
N LEU A 422 0.56 -30.15 -19.85
CA LEU A 422 -0.74 -30.13 -20.52
C LEU A 422 -0.96 -31.40 -21.35
N ILE A 423 0.07 -31.86 -22.08
CA ILE A 423 0.05 -33.11 -22.86
C ILE A 423 -0.14 -34.30 -21.92
N ALA A 424 0.70 -34.42 -20.89
CA ALA A 424 0.62 -35.52 -19.91
C ALA A 424 -0.74 -35.58 -19.21
N ALA A 425 -1.34 -34.43 -18.88
CA ALA A 425 -2.68 -34.35 -18.32
C ALA A 425 -3.75 -34.91 -19.27
N GLY A 426 -3.65 -34.56 -20.56
CA GLY A 426 -4.57 -35.04 -21.60
C GLY A 426 -4.46 -36.54 -21.83
N GLU A 427 -3.25 -37.09 -21.82
CA GLU A 427 -3.01 -38.55 -21.94
C GLU A 427 -3.62 -39.34 -20.78
N ILE A 428 -3.62 -38.78 -19.57
CA ILE A 428 -4.28 -39.34 -18.38
C ILE A 428 -5.80 -39.04 -18.37
N GLY A 429 -6.33 -38.46 -19.45
CA GLY A 429 -7.76 -38.20 -19.65
C GLY A 429 -8.33 -37.11 -18.75
N PHE A 430 -7.52 -36.15 -18.27
CA PHE A 430 -8.04 -34.98 -17.56
C PHE A 430 -8.65 -33.97 -18.55
N ASP A 431 -9.79 -33.37 -18.19
CA ASP A 431 -10.34 -32.21 -18.92
C ASP A 431 -9.45 -30.99 -18.65
N VAL A 432 -8.74 -30.56 -19.69
CA VAL A 432 -7.78 -29.45 -19.64
C VAL A 432 -8.17 -28.29 -20.55
N ARG A 433 -9.46 -28.16 -20.94
CA ARG A 433 -9.91 -27.09 -21.85
C ARG A 433 -9.54 -25.68 -21.36
N LYS A 434 -9.74 -25.41 -20.07
CA LYS A 434 -9.39 -24.13 -19.44
C LYS A 434 -7.87 -23.90 -19.41
N GLN A 435 -7.10 -24.94 -19.08
CA GLN A 435 -5.65 -24.88 -19.05
C GLN A 435 -5.05 -24.67 -20.45
N LYS A 436 -5.64 -25.29 -21.47
CA LYS A 436 -5.26 -25.09 -22.88
C LYS A 436 -5.44 -23.64 -23.31
N ASP A 437 -6.55 -23.00 -22.95
CA ASP A 437 -6.77 -21.56 -23.21
C ASP A 437 -5.73 -20.67 -22.49
N ILE A 438 -5.45 -20.93 -21.21
CA ILE A 438 -4.42 -20.19 -20.46
C ILE A 438 -3.03 -20.36 -21.10
N TYR A 439 -2.68 -21.58 -21.53
CA TYR A 439 -1.43 -21.87 -22.24
C TYR A 439 -1.37 -21.11 -23.57
N SER A 440 -2.43 -21.12 -24.38
CA SER A 440 -2.48 -20.35 -25.64
C SER A 440 -2.27 -18.85 -25.39
N GLN A 441 -2.92 -18.28 -24.37
CA GLN A 441 -2.70 -16.88 -23.99
C GLN A 441 -1.26 -16.60 -23.55
N SER A 442 -0.59 -17.55 -22.89
CA SER A 442 0.82 -17.41 -22.53
C SER A 442 1.73 -17.40 -23.76
N MET A 443 1.44 -18.22 -24.77
CA MET A 443 2.15 -18.27 -26.03
C MET A 443 1.96 -17.00 -26.85
N ASP A 444 0.72 -16.49 -26.94
CA ASP A 444 0.41 -15.25 -27.65
C ASP A 444 1.11 -14.03 -27.00
N ALA A 445 1.19 -14.02 -25.68
CA ALA A 445 1.95 -13.00 -24.95
C ALA A 445 3.46 -13.10 -25.24
N TYR A 446 4.00 -14.33 -25.23
CA TYR A 446 5.41 -14.58 -25.54
C TYR A 446 5.79 -14.16 -26.97
N GLN A 447 4.95 -14.46 -27.96
CA GLN A 447 5.16 -14.06 -29.36
C GLN A 447 5.13 -12.54 -29.54
N ARG A 448 4.29 -11.85 -28.77
CA ARG A 448 4.25 -10.37 -28.71
C ARG A 448 5.40 -9.76 -27.90
N GLN A 449 6.34 -10.56 -27.42
CA GLN A 449 7.45 -10.16 -26.55
C GLN A 449 7.00 -9.56 -25.21
N ASP A 450 5.76 -9.82 -24.78
CA ASP A 450 5.25 -9.47 -23.46
C ASP A 450 5.54 -10.62 -22.48
N TYR A 451 6.82 -10.74 -22.12
CA TYR A 451 7.32 -11.83 -21.29
C TYR A 451 6.73 -11.83 -19.87
N LYS A 452 6.33 -10.67 -19.36
CA LYS A 452 5.66 -10.57 -18.06
C LYS A 452 4.27 -11.18 -18.12
N SER A 453 3.46 -10.78 -19.10
CA SER A 453 2.12 -11.37 -19.28
C SER A 453 2.21 -12.87 -19.58
N ALA A 454 3.18 -13.30 -20.38
CA ALA A 454 3.44 -14.72 -20.63
C ALA A 454 3.73 -15.49 -19.32
N GLN A 455 4.63 -14.96 -18.49
CA GLN A 455 4.97 -15.56 -17.20
C GLN A 455 3.77 -15.58 -16.23
N ASP A 456 2.97 -14.51 -16.18
CA ASP A 456 1.77 -14.43 -15.35
C ASP A 456 0.73 -15.48 -15.76
N LYS A 457 0.57 -15.72 -17.06
CA LYS A 457 -0.29 -16.79 -17.59
C LYS A 457 0.24 -18.18 -17.28
N VAL A 458 1.55 -18.40 -17.38
CA VAL A 458 2.17 -19.67 -16.94
C VAL A 458 1.93 -19.90 -15.45
N ASN A 459 2.10 -18.89 -14.60
CA ASN A 459 1.80 -19.01 -13.16
C ASN A 459 0.32 -19.35 -12.91
N LEU A 460 -0.59 -18.73 -13.66
CA LEU A 460 -2.02 -19.02 -13.60
C LEU A 460 -2.34 -20.45 -14.05
N PHE A 461 -1.66 -20.97 -15.07
CA PHE A 461 -1.78 -22.36 -15.50
C PHE A 461 -1.47 -23.31 -14.35
N TRP A 462 -0.29 -23.17 -13.71
CA TRP A 462 0.16 -24.08 -12.66
C TRP A 462 -0.76 -24.07 -11.45
N LYS A 463 -1.30 -22.89 -11.10
CA LYS A 463 -2.29 -22.78 -10.03
C LYS A 463 -3.60 -23.50 -10.36
N THR A 464 -4.07 -23.39 -11.59
CA THR A 464 -5.39 -23.93 -11.99
C THR A 464 -5.35 -25.41 -12.36
N ILE A 465 -4.22 -25.94 -12.84
CA ILE A 465 -4.11 -27.34 -13.23
C ILE A 465 -4.10 -28.28 -12.01
N GLU A 466 -3.48 -27.86 -10.91
CA GLU A 466 -3.48 -28.61 -9.65
C GLU A 466 -4.90 -28.73 -9.06
N GLU A 467 -5.65 -27.63 -9.05
CA GLU A 467 -7.07 -27.64 -8.66
C GLU A 467 -7.90 -28.56 -9.57
N SER A 468 -7.64 -28.53 -10.88
CA SER A 468 -8.31 -29.41 -11.85
C SER A 468 -8.04 -30.88 -11.56
N TYR A 469 -6.80 -31.24 -11.25
CA TYR A 469 -6.44 -32.61 -10.88
C TYR A 469 -7.17 -33.08 -9.63
N LYS A 470 -7.21 -32.24 -8.60
CA LYS A 470 -7.92 -32.54 -7.36
C LYS A 470 -9.41 -32.79 -7.60
N ILE A 471 -10.10 -31.90 -8.33
CA ILE A 471 -11.55 -32.02 -8.57
C ILE A 471 -11.86 -33.29 -9.38
N GLN A 472 -11.13 -33.53 -10.46
CA GLN A 472 -11.40 -34.66 -11.34
C GLN A 472 -11.03 -36.01 -10.71
N SER A 473 -9.96 -36.05 -9.91
CA SER A 473 -9.58 -37.25 -9.16
C SER A 473 -10.62 -37.59 -8.10
N ALA A 474 -11.13 -36.61 -7.34
CA ALA A 474 -12.19 -36.82 -6.37
C ALA A 474 -13.46 -37.39 -7.02
N LYS A 475 -13.87 -36.78 -8.14
CA LYS A 475 -15.03 -37.24 -8.92
C LYS A 475 -14.84 -38.66 -9.43
N ALA A 476 -13.65 -39.01 -9.91
CA ALA A 476 -13.38 -40.37 -10.38
C ALA A 476 -13.47 -41.42 -9.26
N ILE A 477 -13.00 -41.11 -8.04
CA ILE A 477 -13.15 -41.99 -6.87
C ILE A 477 -14.63 -42.16 -6.53
N GLU A 478 -15.39 -41.07 -6.48
CA GLU A 478 -16.82 -41.09 -6.16
C GLU A 478 -17.61 -41.94 -7.16
N GLU A 479 -17.32 -41.79 -8.46
CA GLU A 479 -17.91 -42.62 -9.52
C GLU A 479 -17.56 -44.11 -9.35
N VAL A 480 -16.33 -44.45 -8.95
CA VAL A 480 -15.95 -45.85 -8.66
C VAL A 480 -16.72 -46.40 -7.46
N GLU A 481 -16.86 -45.63 -6.38
CA GLU A 481 -17.62 -46.04 -5.20
C GLU A 481 -19.09 -46.31 -5.56
N ASP A 482 -19.73 -45.41 -6.31
CA ASP A 482 -21.10 -45.58 -6.80
C ASP A 482 -21.23 -46.82 -7.71
N MET A 483 -20.30 -47.03 -8.64
CA MET A 483 -20.28 -48.21 -9.50
C MET A 483 -20.14 -49.52 -8.70
N ILE A 484 -19.35 -49.54 -7.64
CA ILE A 484 -19.18 -50.72 -6.77
C ILE A 484 -20.43 -50.98 -5.94
N ILE A 485 -21.07 -49.93 -5.41
CA ILE A 485 -22.34 -50.05 -4.67
C ILE A 485 -23.41 -50.62 -5.60
N LYS A 486 -23.55 -50.09 -6.82
CA LYS A 486 -24.47 -50.60 -7.84
C LYS A 486 -24.17 -52.05 -8.22
N ALA A 487 -22.91 -52.41 -8.42
CA ALA A 487 -22.51 -53.78 -8.72
C ALA A 487 -22.86 -54.75 -7.58
N ALA A 488 -22.64 -54.34 -6.32
CA ALA A 488 -23.02 -55.13 -5.15
C ALA A 488 -24.53 -55.34 -5.04
N GLY A 489 -25.34 -54.34 -5.41
CA GLY A 489 -26.81 -54.44 -5.50
C GLY A 489 -27.29 -55.50 -6.50
N HIS A 490 -26.48 -55.82 -7.52
CA HIS A 490 -26.74 -56.90 -8.49
C HIS A 490 -26.03 -58.21 -8.13
N GLY A 491 -25.56 -58.36 -6.87
CA GLY A 491 -24.87 -59.56 -6.38
C GLY A 491 -23.43 -59.74 -6.89
N ILE A 492 -22.84 -58.73 -7.54
CA ILE A 492 -21.49 -58.78 -8.11
C ILE A 492 -20.47 -58.32 -7.06
N SER A 493 -19.67 -59.25 -6.54
CA SER A 493 -18.58 -58.93 -5.62
C SER A 493 -17.28 -58.65 -6.38
N ILE A 494 -16.72 -57.45 -6.18
CA ILE A 494 -15.41 -57.10 -6.72
C ILE A 494 -14.34 -57.35 -5.65
N ALA A 495 -13.60 -58.43 -5.84
CA ALA A 495 -12.50 -58.83 -4.96
C ALA A 495 -11.50 -57.70 -4.70
N GLY A 496 -11.20 -57.46 -3.42
CA GLY A 496 -10.24 -56.43 -2.99
C GLY A 496 -10.68 -54.98 -3.17
N SER A 497 -11.94 -54.72 -3.55
CA SER A 497 -12.47 -53.37 -3.83
C SER A 497 -12.26 -52.38 -2.68
N LYS A 498 -12.57 -52.78 -1.44
CA LYS A 498 -12.34 -51.95 -0.25
C LYS A 498 -10.87 -51.53 -0.09
N LYS A 499 -9.93 -52.45 -0.32
CA LYS A 499 -8.48 -52.18 -0.22
C LYS A 499 -8.02 -51.22 -1.32
N LYS A 500 -8.49 -51.42 -2.56
CA LYS A 500 -8.17 -50.55 -3.69
C LYS A 500 -8.76 -49.14 -3.55
N ILE A 501 -10.00 -49.02 -3.04
CA ILE A 501 -10.60 -47.72 -2.70
C ILE A 501 -9.80 -47.01 -1.61
N ALA A 502 -9.44 -47.72 -0.54
CA ALA A 502 -8.62 -47.15 0.53
C ALA A 502 -7.27 -46.65 -0.02
N GLU A 503 -6.63 -47.41 -0.91
CA GLU A 503 -5.39 -47.02 -1.58
C GLU A 503 -5.54 -45.75 -2.43
N MET A 504 -6.62 -45.62 -3.21
CA MET A 504 -6.92 -44.41 -3.98
C MET A 504 -7.15 -43.20 -3.08
N LYS A 505 -7.93 -43.36 -1.99
CA LYS A 505 -8.18 -42.28 -1.03
C LYS A 505 -6.91 -41.85 -0.29
N THR A 506 -6.00 -42.78 -0.01
CA THR A 506 -4.67 -42.45 0.54
C THR A 506 -3.86 -41.63 -0.46
N LEU A 507 -3.74 -42.07 -1.72
CA LEU A 507 -3.04 -41.31 -2.76
C LEU A 507 -3.63 -39.91 -2.96
N PHE A 508 -4.95 -39.78 -2.91
CA PHE A 508 -5.63 -38.49 -2.97
C PHE A 508 -5.27 -37.59 -1.78
N LYS A 509 -5.26 -38.14 -0.57
CA LYS A 509 -4.91 -37.41 0.66
C LYS A 509 -3.46 -36.95 0.67
N ASP A 510 -2.57 -37.75 0.09
CA ASP A 510 -1.14 -37.47 -0.05
C ASP A 510 -0.84 -36.47 -1.19
N GLY A 511 -1.87 -35.96 -1.88
CA GLY A 511 -1.73 -34.99 -2.98
C GLY A 511 -1.37 -35.60 -4.34
N ASN A 512 -1.29 -36.93 -4.45
CA ASN A 512 -0.98 -37.63 -5.69
C ASN A 512 -2.25 -37.84 -6.55
N TYR A 513 -2.87 -36.75 -6.95
CA TYR A 513 -4.16 -36.73 -7.64
C TYR A 513 -4.14 -37.46 -8.99
N LYS A 514 -3.02 -37.36 -9.74
CA LYS A 514 -2.84 -38.04 -11.04
C LYS A 514 -2.90 -39.56 -10.88
N LEU A 515 -2.06 -40.13 -10.01
CA LEU A 515 -2.02 -41.58 -9.80
C LEU A 515 -3.31 -42.10 -9.17
N SER A 516 -3.90 -41.32 -8.25
CA SER A 516 -5.21 -41.61 -7.67
C SER A 516 -6.28 -41.76 -8.75
N LYS A 517 -6.32 -40.84 -9.72
CA LYS A 517 -7.30 -40.90 -10.83
C LYS A 517 -7.02 -42.08 -11.77
N VAL A 518 -5.77 -42.34 -12.15
CA VAL A 518 -5.41 -43.50 -12.98
C VAL A 518 -5.93 -44.79 -12.36
N LYS A 519 -5.70 -44.98 -11.05
CA LYS A 519 -6.22 -46.16 -10.34
C LYS A 519 -7.74 -46.20 -10.30
N ALA A 520 -8.39 -45.05 -10.20
CA ALA A 520 -9.85 -44.97 -10.26
C ALA A 520 -10.38 -45.38 -11.64
N ASP A 521 -9.80 -44.87 -12.72
CA ASP A 521 -10.22 -45.19 -14.08
C ASP A 521 -9.91 -46.66 -14.46
N ASP A 522 -8.78 -47.22 -14.01
CA ASP A 522 -8.48 -48.65 -14.10
C ASP A 522 -9.55 -49.49 -13.37
N MET A 523 -9.96 -49.02 -12.18
CA MET A 523 -10.97 -49.70 -11.39
C MET A 523 -12.36 -49.59 -12.02
N LYS A 524 -12.74 -48.44 -12.61
CA LYS A 524 -13.97 -48.31 -13.40
C LYS A 524 -13.99 -49.31 -14.55
N SER A 525 -12.88 -49.40 -15.28
CA SER A 525 -12.74 -50.33 -16.41
C SER A 525 -12.92 -51.78 -15.96
N ALA A 526 -12.25 -52.17 -14.86
CA ALA A 526 -12.39 -53.50 -14.27
C ALA A 526 -13.80 -53.80 -13.74
N VAL A 527 -14.47 -52.83 -13.12
CA VAL A 527 -15.86 -52.95 -12.68
C VAL A 527 -16.77 -53.16 -13.89
N SER A 528 -16.65 -52.31 -14.92
CA SER A 528 -17.49 -52.39 -16.12
C SER A 528 -17.32 -53.71 -16.88
N GLY A 529 -16.09 -54.24 -16.96
CA GLY A 529 -15.80 -55.52 -17.61
C GLY A 529 -16.46 -56.69 -16.89
N ARG A 530 -16.33 -56.73 -15.55
CA ARG A 530 -16.99 -57.76 -14.72
C ARG A 530 -18.50 -57.67 -14.73
N THR A 531 -19.05 -56.45 -14.74
CA THR A 531 -20.50 -56.25 -14.86
C THR A 531 -21.01 -56.75 -16.22
N LYS A 532 -20.27 -56.53 -17.31
CA LYS A 532 -20.61 -57.06 -18.65
C LYS A 532 -20.50 -58.58 -18.74
N GLU A 533 -19.47 -59.19 -18.15
CA GLU A 533 -19.32 -60.65 -18.10
C GLU A 533 -20.42 -61.31 -17.28
N ARG A 534 -20.76 -60.74 -16.12
CA ARG A 534 -21.84 -61.24 -15.28
C ARG A 534 -23.22 -61.02 -15.89
N LEU A 535 -23.43 -59.92 -16.63
CA LEU A 535 -24.66 -59.73 -17.42
C LEU A 535 -24.79 -60.82 -18.50
N LYS A 536 -23.70 -61.21 -19.16
CA LYS A 536 -23.68 -62.36 -20.09
C LYS A 536 -23.92 -63.72 -19.41
N GLU A 537 -23.42 -63.92 -18.18
CA GLU A 537 -23.70 -65.14 -17.39
C GLU A 537 -25.13 -65.17 -16.83
N ILE A 538 -25.71 -64.01 -16.49
CA ILE A 538 -27.10 -63.87 -16.05
C ILE A 538 -28.07 -64.05 -17.24
N GLU A 539 -27.70 -63.57 -18.44
CA GLU A 539 -28.42 -63.86 -19.70
C GLU A 539 -28.38 -65.36 -20.08
N GLY A 540 -27.45 -66.14 -19.51
CA GLY A 540 -27.36 -67.59 -19.72
C GLY A 540 -28.18 -68.47 -18.76
N ILE A 541 -28.80 -67.91 -17.71
CA ILE A 541 -29.58 -68.69 -16.70
C ILE A 541 -31.04 -68.21 -16.55
N ALA A 542 -31.47 -67.16 -17.23
CA ALA A 542 -32.87 -66.73 -17.20
C ALA A 542 -33.52 -66.85 -18.59
N ASP A 543 -33.74 -68.09 -19.04
CA ASP A 543 -34.81 -68.35 -19.99
C ASP A 543 -36.08 -68.64 -19.18
N LYS A 544 -37.14 -67.88 -19.46
CA LYS A 544 -38.42 -67.73 -18.74
C LYS A 544 -38.41 -66.82 -17.51
N GLU A 545 -38.44 -65.52 -17.76
CA GLU A 545 -39.65 -64.76 -17.42
C GLU A 545 -39.88 -63.67 -18.46
N SER A 546 -40.81 -63.96 -19.38
CA SER A 546 -41.33 -63.02 -20.34
C SER A 546 -41.90 -61.81 -19.61
N VAL A 547 -41.27 -60.65 -19.77
CA VAL A 547 -41.99 -59.38 -19.59
C VAL A 547 -43.12 -59.41 -20.62
N LYS A 548 -44.35 -59.56 -20.12
CA LYS A 548 -45.59 -59.54 -20.89
C LYS A 548 -45.60 -58.23 -21.70
N LYS A 549 -45.18 -58.30 -22.97
CA LYS A 549 -45.64 -57.33 -23.96
C LYS A 549 -47.15 -57.51 -24.02
N THR A 550 -47.90 -56.50 -23.62
CA THR A 550 -49.29 -56.47 -24.03
C THR A 550 -49.24 -56.44 -25.56
N GLY A 551 -49.91 -57.36 -26.25
CA GLY A 551 -49.91 -57.40 -27.73
C GLY A 551 -50.59 -56.17 -28.38
N LYS A 552 -50.68 -55.06 -27.65
CA LYS A 552 -51.39 -53.83 -27.99
C LYS A 552 -50.41 -52.85 -28.63
N ASN A 553 -50.75 -52.43 -29.84
CA ASN A 553 -50.00 -51.42 -30.58
C ASN A 553 -50.34 -50.01 -30.07
N MET A 554 -49.35 -49.12 -29.96
CA MET A 554 -49.52 -47.72 -29.56
C MET A 554 -48.88 -46.77 -30.58
N ALA A 555 -49.52 -45.63 -30.87
CA ALA A 555 -48.90 -44.54 -31.64
C ALA A 555 -48.68 -43.31 -30.76
N VAL A 556 -47.67 -42.50 -31.08
CA VAL A 556 -47.40 -41.19 -30.43
C VAL A 556 -47.49 -40.11 -31.48
N SER A 557 -48.56 -39.32 -31.42
CA SER A 557 -48.78 -38.16 -32.29
C SER A 557 -47.83 -37.01 -31.93
N ASN A 558 -47.57 -36.12 -32.89
CA ASN A 558 -46.78 -34.92 -32.63
C ASN A 558 -47.48 -34.02 -31.61
N PHE A 559 -46.76 -33.65 -30.56
CA PHE A 559 -47.29 -32.78 -29.53
C PHE A 559 -47.47 -31.35 -30.03
N GLU A 560 -48.55 -30.72 -29.58
CA GLU A 560 -48.85 -29.33 -29.92
C GLU A 560 -47.89 -28.38 -29.19
N ALA A 561 -47.27 -27.45 -29.92
CA ALA A 561 -46.41 -26.43 -29.35
C ALA A 561 -47.25 -25.26 -28.82
N ARG A 562 -47.18 -24.99 -27.52
CA ARG A 562 -47.73 -23.77 -26.91
C ARG A 562 -46.64 -22.69 -26.86
N ALA A 563 -46.94 -21.53 -27.44
CA ALA A 563 -46.03 -20.39 -27.47
C ALA A 563 -45.45 -20.09 -26.07
N PRO A 564 -44.14 -19.81 -25.94
CA PRO A 564 -43.20 -19.43 -26.99
C PRO A 564 -42.46 -20.60 -27.68
N LEU A 565 -42.80 -21.87 -27.41
CA LEU A 565 -42.16 -23.01 -28.09
C LEU A 565 -42.56 -23.09 -29.57
N SER A 566 -41.59 -23.42 -30.42
CA SER A 566 -41.78 -23.68 -31.84
C SER A 566 -42.25 -25.12 -32.11
N ALA A 567 -42.85 -25.34 -33.29
CA ALA A 567 -43.28 -26.66 -33.72
C ALA A 567 -42.10 -27.67 -33.84
N SER A 568 -40.91 -27.20 -34.21
CA SER A 568 -39.70 -28.03 -34.27
C SER A 568 -39.23 -28.47 -32.88
N GLU A 569 -39.25 -27.57 -31.90
CA GLU A 569 -38.90 -27.92 -30.51
C GLU A 569 -39.89 -28.93 -29.92
N SER A 570 -41.20 -28.79 -30.20
CA SER A 570 -42.20 -29.77 -29.78
C SER A 570 -42.00 -31.15 -30.45
N ALA A 571 -41.55 -31.18 -31.71
CA ALA A 571 -41.23 -32.43 -32.39
C ALA A 571 -40.05 -33.16 -31.72
N PHE A 572 -38.99 -32.45 -31.32
CA PHE A 572 -37.89 -33.04 -30.55
C PHE A 572 -38.35 -33.59 -29.19
N ILE A 573 -39.21 -32.86 -28.48
CA ILE A 573 -39.78 -33.33 -27.21
C ILE A 573 -40.66 -34.58 -27.42
N THR A 574 -41.43 -34.60 -28.51
CA THR A 574 -42.22 -35.78 -28.90
C THR A 574 -41.33 -36.98 -29.17
N ASP A 575 -40.18 -36.79 -29.83
CA ASP A 575 -39.23 -37.87 -30.12
C ASP A 575 -38.60 -38.42 -28.83
N PHE A 576 -38.21 -37.57 -27.87
CA PHE A 576 -37.74 -38.02 -26.55
C PHE A 576 -38.79 -38.87 -25.84
N PHE A 577 -40.06 -38.43 -25.87
CA PHE A 577 -41.15 -39.18 -25.29
C PHE A 577 -41.43 -40.50 -26.03
N ARG A 578 -41.40 -40.51 -27.36
CA ARG A 578 -41.58 -41.73 -28.15
C ARG A 578 -40.48 -42.75 -27.83
N SER A 579 -39.22 -42.31 -27.76
CA SER A 579 -38.10 -43.14 -27.34
C SER A 579 -38.29 -43.70 -25.93
N ALA A 580 -38.74 -42.88 -24.98
CA ALA A 580 -39.03 -43.33 -23.62
C ALA A 580 -40.15 -44.39 -23.57
N VAL A 581 -41.20 -44.27 -24.39
CA VAL A 581 -42.28 -45.28 -24.46
C VAL A 581 -41.79 -46.59 -25.12
N VAL A 582 -40.83 -46.53 -26.03
CA VAL A 582 -40.16 -47.73 -26.58
C VAL A 582 -39.28 -48.39 -25.52
N GLU A 583 -38.50 -47.60 -24.77
CA GLU A 583 -37.57 -48.09 -23.74
C GLU A 583 -38.27 -48.81 -22.59
N ILE A 584 -39.46 -48.35 -22.18
CA ILE A 584 -40.23 -49.07 -21.14
C ILE A 584 -40.71 -50.46 -21.58
N GLY A 585 -40.70 -50.76 -22.88
CA GLY A 585 -40.92 -52.09 -23.46
C GLY A 585 -42.34 -52.67 -23.35
N PHE A 586 -43.32 -51.87 -22.93
CA PHE A 586 -44.67 -52.33 -22.57
C PHE A 586 -45.68 -52.39 -23.73
N PHE A 587 -45.50 -51.55 -24.76
CA PHE A 587 -46.34 -51.45 -25.96
C PHE A 587 -45.54 -51.71 -27.24
N ASN A 588 -46.21 -52.12 -28.32
CA ASN A 588 -45.63 -52.10 -29.66
C ASN A 588 -45.82 -50.70 -30.28
N VAL A 589 -44.80 -49.84 -30.18
CA VAL A 589 -44.87 -48.45 -30.64
C VAL A 589 -44.67 -48.35 -32.16
N VAL A 590 -45.56 -47.66 -32.86
CA VAL A 590 -45.44 -47.42 -34.30
C VAL A 590 -44.34 -46.39 -34.57
N ASP A 591 -43.45 -46.72 -35.52
CA ASP A 591 -42.35 -45.83 -35.95
C ASP A 591 -42.89 -44.54 -36.59
N ARG A 592 -42.20 -43.42 -36.34
CA ARG A 592 -42.58 -42.09 -36.84
C ARG A 592 -42.66 -42.05 -38.37
N ASN A 593 -41.67 -42.61 -39.07
CA ASN A 593 -41.63 -42.56 -40.54
C ASN A 593 -42.75 -43.40 -41.16
N ASN A 594 -43.14 -44.49 -40.51
CA ASN A 594 -44.25 -45.33 -40.94
C ASN A 594 -45.60 -44.65 -40.68
N MET A 595 -45.75 -44.01 -39.52
CA MET A 595 -46.93 -43.21 -39.19
C MET A 595 -47.14 -42.06 -40.17
N ASP A 596 -46.08 -41.31 -40.48
CA ASP A 596 -46.13 -40.17 -41.39
C ASP A 596 -46.51 -40.58 -42.83
N LYS A 597 -46.04 -41.74 -43.30
CA LYS A 597 -46.44 -42.31 -44.60
C LYS A 597 -47.91 -42.70 -44.64
N ILE A 598 -48.38 -43.45 -43.65
CA ILE A 598 -49.78 -43.93 -43.59
C ILE A 598 -50.77 -42.76 -43.52
N LEU A 599 -50.45 -41.72 -42.75
CA LEU A 599 -51.30 -40.53 -42.62
C LEU A 599 -51.29 -39.68 -43.90
N ALA A 600 -50.14 -39.57 -44.59
CA ALA A 600 -50.03 -38.86 -45.86
C ALA A 600 -50.81 -39.55 -46.99
N GLU A 601 -50.78 -40.89 -47.04
CA GLU A 601 -51.54 -41.70 -48.03
C GLU A 601 -53.06 -41.54 -47.90
N GLN A 602 -53.55 -41.20 -46.70
CA GLN A 602 -54.98 -40.99 -46.40
C GLN A 602 -55.36 -39.49 -46.37
N GLY A 603 -54.48 -38.60 -46.82
CA GLY A 603 -54.74 -37.16 -46.95
C GLY A 603 -54.83 -36.39 -45.62
N PHE A 604 -54.31 -36.94 -44.51
CA PHE A 604 -54.36 -36.32 -43.19
C PHE A 604 -53.19 -35.31 -43.00
N GLN A 605 -53.50 -34.04 -42.72
CA GLN A 605 -52.47 -32.99 -42.57
C GLN A 605 -51.87 -32.96 -41.14
N GLN A 606 -50.53 -32.87 -41.04
CA GLN A 606 -49.72 -33.04 -39.82
C GLN A 606 -49.73 -31.87 -38.81
N MET A 607 -50.82 -31.12 -38.65
CA MET A 607 -50.91 -30.13 -37.57
C MET A 607 -51.62 -30.73 -36.36
N GLY A 608 -50.82 -31.07 -35.33
CA GLY A 608 -51.18 -31.36 -33.94
C GLY A 608 -52.61 -31.81 -33.65
N CYS A 609 -52.79 -33.11 -33.42
CA CYS A 609 -54.08 -33.67 -33.05
C CYS A 609 -54.32 -33.56 -31.54
N THR A 610 -55.18 -32.63 -31.10
CA THR A 610 -55.39 -32.33 -29.67
C THR A 610 -56.79 -32.67 -29.14
N THR A 611 -57.67 -33.19 -30.01
CA THR A 611 -59.02 -33.64 -29.64
C THR A 611 -59.13 -35.16 -29.67
N GLU A 612 -59.94 -35.73 -28.78
CA GLU A 612 -60.20 -37.18 -28.71
C GLU A 612 -60.70 -37.73 -30.05
N ASN A 613 -61.63 -37.03 -30.70
CA ASN A 613 -62.17 -37.43 -32.01
C ASN A 613 -61.09 -37.51 -33.10
N CYS A 614 -60.18 -36.53 -33.13
CA CYS A 614 -59.05 -36.56 -34.06
C CYS A 614 -58.11 -37.73 -33.73
N ALA A 615 -57.85 -38.00 -32.45
CA ALA A 615 -56.94 -39.06 -32.01
C ALA A 615 -57.50 -40.44 -32.39
N VAL A 616 -58.80 -40.67 -32.22
CA VAL A 616 -59.48 -41.90 -32.62
C VAL A 616 -59.41 -42.12 -34.14
N GLN A 617 -59.59 -41.07 -34.95
CA GLN A 617 -59.45 -41.18 -36.41
C GLN A 617 -58.03 -41.59 -36.82
N MET A 618 -57.02 -40.92 -36.26
CA MET A 618 -55.62 -41.27 -36.51
C MET A 618 -55.29 -42.68 -36.02
N GLY A 619 -55.78 -43.08 -34.85
CA GLY A 619 -55.55 -44.39 -34.26
C GLY A 619 -56.11 -45.53 -35.11
N LYS A 620 -57.30 -45.34 -35.69
CA LYS A 620 -57.92 -46.31 -36.62
C LYS A 620 -57.13 -46.46 -37.91
N LEU A 621 -56.64 -45.36 -38.48
CA LEU A 621 -55.80 -45.39 -39.69
C LEU A 621 -54.46 -46.10 -39.45
N LEU A 622 -53.89 -45.94 -38.25
CA LEU A 622 -52.61 -46.53 -37.87
C LEU A 622 -52.72 -47.96 -37.32
N ASN A 623 -53.94 -48.51 -37.21
CA ASN A 623 -54.22 -49.81 -36.62
C ASN A 623 -53.59 -50.00 -35.22
N VAL A 624 -53.79 -49.00 -34.35
CA VAL A 624 -53.31 -49.01 -32.96
C VAL A 624 -54.46 -49.08 -31.96
N HIS A 625 -54.19 -49.69 -30.80
CA HIS A 625 -55.16 -49.80 -29.71
C HIS A 625 -55.17 -48.52 -28.87
N TYR A 626 -54.00 -47.91 -28.71
CA TYR A 626 -53.82 -46.65 -27.98
C TYR A 626 -53.12 -45.62 -28.84
N ILE A 627 -53.52 -44.36 -28.70
CA ILE A 627 -52.82 -43.24 -29.30
C ILE A 627 -52.54 -42.19 -28.23
N THR A 628 -51.31 -41.69 -28.24
CA THR A 628 -50.87 -40.67 -27.30
C THR A 628 -50.87 -39.31 -27.99
N ILE A 629 -51.58 -38.36 -27.40
CA ILE A 629 -51.64 -36.95 -27.80
C ILE A 629 -51.18 -36.07 -26.63
N GLY A 630 -50.72 -34.86 -26.92
CA GLY A 630 -50.16 -34.01 -25.87
C GLY A 630 -49.79 -32.62 -26.35
N SER A 631 -49.36 -31.79 -25.40
CA SER A 631 -48.87 -30.44 -25.66
C SER A 631 -47.64 -30.12 -24.84
N CYS A 632 -46.71 -29.38 -25.44
CA CYS A 632 -45.49 -28.88 -24.82
C CYS A 632 -45.57 -27.36 -24.69
N GLY A 633 -45.30 -26.81 -23.51
CA GLY A 633 -45.30 -25.36 -23.27
C GLY A 633 -44.06 -24.90 -22.50
N LYS A 634 -43.67 -23.64 -22.67
CA LYS A 634 -42.66 -22.98 -21.83
C LYS A 634 -43.28 -21.78 -21.12
N LEU A 635 -43.28 -21.81 -19.80
CA LEU A 635 -43.77 -20.72 -18.96
C LEU A 635 -42.59 -20.16 -18.16
N LEU A 636 -42.13 -18.95 -18.49
CA LEU A 636 -40.91 -18.36 -17.94
C LEU A 636 -39.69 -19.29 -18.12
N SER A 637 -39.14 -19.83 -17.02
CA SER A 637 -38.01 -20.76 -17.00
C SER A 637 -38.41 -22.24 -16.87
N ARG A 638 -39.71 -22.56 -16.97
CA ARG A 638 -40.26 -23.90 -16.75
C ARG A 638 -40.81 -24.47 -18.05
N PHE A 639 -40.36 -25.66 -18.43
CA PHE A 639 -40.95 -26.47 -19.51
C PHE A 639 -42.03 -27.37 -18.91
N ILE A 640 -43.16 -27.49 -19.59
CA ILE A 640 -44.33 -28.25 -19.15
C ILE A 640 -44.72 -29.20 -20.28
N LEU A 641 -44.84 -30.48 -19.96
CA LEU A 641 -45.26 -31.54 -20.88
C LEU A 641 -46.52 -32.21 -20.35
N THR A 642 -47.60 -32.10 -21.12
CA THR A 642 -48.89 -32.75 -20.83
C THR A 642 -49.18 -33.82 -21.86
N VAL A 643 -49.51 -35.03 -21.40
CA VAL A 643 -49.69 -36.23 -22.23
C VAL A 643 -50.99 -36.93 -21.86
N ASN A 644 -51.79 -37.27 -22.86
CA ASN A 644 -53.04 -38.02 -22.76
C ASN A 644 -52.97 -39.27 -23.64
N VAL A 645 -53.32 -40.43 -23.08
CA VAL A 645 -53.46 -41.69 -23.79
C VAL A 645 -54.93 -41.94 -24.06
N VAL A 646 -55.31 -42.04 -25.33
CA VAL A 646 -56.67 -42.29 -25.79
C VAL A 646 -56.78 -43.74 -26.25
N ASP A 647 -57.82 -44.43 -25.79
CA ASP A 647 -58.20 -45.75 -26.28
C ASP A 647 -59.02 -45.60 -27.57
N VAL A 648 -58.54 -46.19 -28.66
CA VAL A 648 -59.07 -45.97 -30.02
C VAL A 648 -60.45 -46.62 -30.22
N GLU A 649 -60.75 -47.66 -29.44
CA GLU A 649 -62.02 -48.40 -29.54
C GLU A 649 -63.13 -47.67 -28.79
N SER A 650 -62.86 -47.22 -27.56
CA SER A 650 -63.83 -46.51 -26.71
C SER A 650 -63.87 -45.00 -26.94
N GLY A 651 -62.81 -44.42 -27.51
CA GLY A 651 -62.65 -42.98 -27.71
C GLY A 651 -62.38 -42.17 -26.45
N GLN A 652 -62.15 -42.82 -25.30
CA GLN A 652 -61.92 -42.15 -24.01
C GLN A 652 -60.43 -42.00 -23.67
N ILE A 653 -60.09 -40.93 -22.96
CA ILE A 653 -58.76 -40.78 -22.33
C ILE A 653 -58.65 -41.76 -21.16
N VAL A 654 -57.84 -42.79 -21.32
CA VAL A 654 -57.59 -43.84 -20.31
C VAL A 654 -56.46 -43.47 -19.35
N PHE A 655 -55.63 -42.50 -19.70
CA PHE A 655 -54.57 -41.97 -18.84
C PHE A 655 -54.19 -40.54 -19.21
N SER A 656 -53.92 -39.69 -18.21
CA SER A 656 -53.44 -38.33 -18.38
C SER A 656 -52.34 -38.03 -17.36
N ALA A 657 -51.26 -37.39 -17.79
CA ALA A 657 -50.15 -36.97 -16.94
C ALA A 657 -49.58 -35.62 -17.38
N ASN A 658 -49.10 -34.86 -16.39
CA ASN A 658 -48.40 -33.61 -16.58
C ASN A 658 -47.12 -33.62 -15.75
N GLU A 659 -46.00 -33.19 -16.34
CA GLU A 659 -44.69 -33.05 -15.70
C GLU A 659 -44.00 -31.78 -16.18
N ASP A 660 -43.02 -31.32 -15.42
CA ASP A 660 -42.26 -30.13 -15.73
C ASP A 660 -40.77 -30.23 -15.37
N CYS A 661 -39.98 -29.33 -15.94
CA CYS A 661 -38.57 -29.16 -15.60
C CYS A 661 -38.10 -27.72 -15.79
N TYR A 662 -36.99 -27.34 -15.15
CA TYR A 662 -36.43 -25.97 -15.20
C TYR A 662 -35.22 -25.84 -16.14
N SER A 663 -34.74 -26.95 -16.69
CA SER A 663 -33.54 -27.01 -17.52
C SER A 663 -33.80 -27.79 -18.81
N GLU A 664 -33.28 -27.30 -19.92
CA GLU A 664 -33.34 -27.99 -21.22
C GLU A 664 -32.68 -29.37 -21.17
N ARG A 665 -31.67 -29.55 -20.30
CA ARG A 665 -30.99 -30.85 -20.09
C ARG A 665 -31.84 -31.88 -19.36
N GLU A 666 -32.97 -31.49 -18.78
CA GLU A 666 -33.85 -32.37 -18.00
C GLU A 666 -35.11 -32.78 -18.77
N ILE A 667 -35.32 -32.25 -19.99
CA ILE A 667 -36.49 -32.54 -20.83
C ILE A 667 -36.61 -34.04 -21.15
N GLU A 668 -35.49 -34.69 -21.45
CA GLU A 668 -35.45 -36.13 -21.71
C GLU A 668 -35.89 -36.92 -20.48
N LYS A 669 -35.38 -36.57 -19.29
CA LYS A 669 -35.80 -37.19 -18.01
C LYS A 669 -37.27 -36.93 -17.69
N MET A 670 -37.78 -35.74 -18.01
CA MET A 670 -39.19 -35.39 -17.85
C MET A 670 -40.07 -36.31 -18.70
N ALA A 671 -39.68 -36.58 -19.95
CA ALA A 671 -40.37 -37.50 -20.84
C ALA A 671 -40.33 -38.96 -20.32
N SER A 672 -39.17 -39.42 -19.83
CA SER A 672 -39.01 -40.76 -19.21
C SER A 672 -39.91 -40.93 -17.99
N ARG A 673 -40.04 -39.93 -17.11
CA ARG A 673 -40.94 -40.00 -15.94
C ARG A 673 -42.40 -40.18 -16.35
N ILE A 674 -42.86 -39.53 -17.42
CA ILE A 674 -44.23 -39.73 -17.91
C ILE A 674 -44.40 -41.15 -18.47
N ALA A 675 -43.44 -41.64 -19.27
CA ALA A 675 -43.48 -43.00 -19.80
C ALA A 675 -43.52 -44.07 -18.69
N GLU A 676 -42.76 -43.88 -17.60
CA GLU A 676 -42.84 -44.73 -16.41
C GLU A 676 -44.22 -44.69 -15.73
N LYS A 677 -44.85 -43.51 -15.61
CA LYS A 677 -46.22 -43.42 -15.08
C LYS A 677 -47.23 -44.13 -15.97
N ILE A 678 -47.07 -44.09 -17.29
CA ILE A 678 -47.89 -44.86 -18.23
C ILE A 678 -47.67 -46.35 -17.97
N LYS A 679 -46.42 -46.82 -17.90
CA LYS A 679 -46.11 -48.22 -17.57
C LYS A 679 -46.84 -48.66 -16.30
N ASN A 680 -46.74 -47.89 -15.21
CA ASN A 680 -47.35 -48.21 -13.93
C ASN A 680 -48.89 -48.22 -13.95
N LYS A 681 -49.54 -47.54 -14.90
CA LYS A 681 -51.01 -47.55 -15.04
C LYS A 681 -51.51 -48.79 -15.78
N PHE A 682 -50.74 -49.27 -16.77
CA PHE A 682 -51.15 -50.35 -17.67
C PHE A 682 -50.54 -51.71 -17.32
N GLN A 683 -49.49 -51.74 -16.49
CA GLN A 683 -48.92 -52.94 -15.83
C GLN A 683 -49.85 -53.43 -14.73
#